data_AF-A0A5D0RLG4-F1
#
_entry.id   AF-A0A5D0RLG4-F1
#
_cell.length_a   1.000
_cell.length_b   1.000
_cell.length_c   1.000
_cell.angle_alpha   90.00
_cell.angle_beta   90.00
_cell.angle_gamma   90.00
#
_symmetry.space_group_name_H-M   'P 1'
#
loop_
_entity.id
_entity.type
_entity.pdbx_description
1 polymer ?
#
loop_
_entity_poly.entity_id
_entity_poly.type
_entity_poly.pdbx_seq_one_letter_code
_entity_poly.pdbx_strand_id
1 'polypeptide(L)'
;MPIVVGQDTAKTRKTLTSGGASVAYYSIPAAEAAGLGDFSRLPAALKVVLENMLRFEDGGFTVSVDDIKAFADWAKQGGKNPREIAYRPARVLMQDFTGVPAVVDLAAMRDGIKALGGEAKKINPLVPVDLVIDHSVMIDEFGNPRAFQMNVDREYERNMERYQFLKWGQTAFENFRVVPPGTGICHQVNLEYLSQTVWTDTDQNGETVAYPDTLVGTDSHTTMVNGAAVLGWGVGGIEAEAAMLGQPISMLIPEVVGFKLTGKMVEGTTGTDLVLKVVKMLRAKGVVGKFVEFYGDGLDTLPLADRATIANMAPEYGATCGFFPIDNETLRYLRNTGRDEDRVALVEAYARENGMWRGADYDPIYTDTLTLDMSTIVPAISGPKRPQDYIALDKAASAFCAYVKGEREGKKANEKQKDRWESEGGQPAPREIPGDAGHHRRGFVASVNGADPYQLHDGSIVIASITSCTNTSNPYVMIGAGLVARKARERGLTRKPWVKTSLAPGSQVVSEYLEAAGLQEDLDAIGFNLVGYGCTTCIGNSGPLEPAISKAINDYDLIGVSVLSGNRNFEGRISPDVRANYLASPPLVVAYALVGDMNVDIATQPLGQDKDGNDVFLKDLWPTSEEINALVERTVTREAFQSKYADVFKGDDKWQGVSVSGGETYDWPPTSTYIQNPPYFRGMKPEAGSIENIEGARVLAVLGDMITTDHISPAGSFKADTPAGKYLSDHQVALRDFNSYGSRRGNHEVMMRGTFANIRIKNEMLDGVEGGYTKGPDGTQMAIFDAAMAYQEAGVPLVVFGGEQYGAGSSRDWAAKGTNLLGIKAVIAESFERIHRSNLVGMGVIPFEFTGGDTRKTLGLTGEETVSIHGLEGDLKPMSEVPCTITYADGSTKDITLKCRIDTAVEKEYVENGGVLHYVLRNLAKS
;
A
#
# COMPACT_ATOMS: atom_id res chain seq x y z
N MET A 1 3.21 -19.67 -19.82
CA MET A 1 4.13 -20.76 -19.41
C MET A 1 3.42 -21.68 -18.43
N PRO A 2 3.68 -23.00 -18.45
CA PRO A 2 3.05 -23.91 -17.51
C PRO A 2 3.51 -23.65 -16.07
N ILE A 3 2.64 -23.91 -15.10
CA ILE A 3 3.04 -23.96 -13.69
C ILE A 3 3.95 -25.17 -13.46
N VAL A 4 5.03 -24.99 -12.71
CA VAL A 4 5.93 -26.09 -12.33
C VAL A 4 5.55 -26.57 -10.93
N VAL A 5 4.92 -27.74 -10.83
CA VAL A 5 4.57 -28.37 -9.54
C VAL A 5 5.70 -29.31 -9.04
N GLY A 6 5.66 -29.64 -7.75
CA GLY A 6 6.65 -30.48 -7.08
C GLY A 6 6.60 -31.97 -7.44
N GLN A 7 7.31 -32.80 -6.67
CA GLN A 7 7.45 -34.24 -6.88
C GLN A 7 6.28 -35.07 -6.32
N ASP A 8 5.49 -34.52 -5.39
CA ASP A 8 4.35 -35.18 -4.74
C ASP A 8 4.71 -36.57 -4.16
N THR A 9 5.77 -36.65 -3.36
CA THR A 9 6.26 -37.94 -2.82
C THR A 9 5.22 -38.66 -1.96
N ALA A 10 4.28 -37.91 -1.37
CA ALA A 10 3.16 -38.41 -0.57
C ALA A 10 1.89 -38.78 -1.38
N LYS A 11 1.89 -38.63 -2.71
CA LYS A 11 0.79 -38.99 -3.63
C LYS A 11 -0.54 -38.30 -3.27
N THR A 12 -0.46 -37.03 -2.94
CA THR A 12 -1.58 -36.16 -2.55
C THR A 12 -2.32 -35.58 -3.75
N ARG A 13 -1.74 -35.63 -4.95
CA ARG A 13 -2.42 -35.26 -6.20
C ARG A 13 -3.60 -36.21 -6.46
N LYS A 14 -4.78 -35.62 -6.68
CA LYS A 14 -6.05 -36.30 -6.98
C LYS A 14 -6.76 -35.59 -8.13
N THR A 15 -7.85 -36.18 -8.60
CA THR A 15 -8.71 -35.62 -9.65
C THR A 15 -10.01 -35.13 -9.03
N LEU A 16 -10.39 -33.89 -9.32
CA LEU A 16 -11.66 -33.28 -8.96
C LEU A 16 -12.51 -33.14 -10.23
N THR A 17 -13.79 -33.53 -10.16
CA THR A 17 -14.76 -33.30 -11.24
C THR A 17 -15.70 -32.17 -10.84
N SER A 18 -15.76 -31.11 -11.64
CA SER A 18 -16.70 -29.99 -11.46
C SER A 18 -17.06 -29.35 -12.79
N GLY A 19 -18.31 -28.89 -12.95
CA GLY A 19 -18.78 -28.25 -14.20
C GLY A 19 -18.66 -29.13 -15.45
N GLY A 20 -18.61 -30.45 -15.31
CA GLY A 20 -18.40 -31.39 -16.44
C GLY A 20 -16.94 -31.53 -16.90
N ALA A 21 -15.99 -30.83 -16.26
CA ALA A 21 -14.55 -30.98 -16.49
C ALA A 21 -13.88 -31.75 -15.34
N SER A 22 -12.75 -32.41 -15.65
CA SER A 22 -11.86 -33.01 -14.65
C SER A 22 -10.58 -32.20 -14.56
N VAL A 23 -10.19 -31.85 -13.34
CA VAL A 23 -8.95 -31.10 -13.04
C VAL A 23 -8.16 -31.83 -11.97
N ALA A 24 -6.84 -31.79 -12.05
CA ALA A 24 -5.99 -32.26 -10.96
C ALA A 24 -5.98 -31.24 -9.81
N TYR A 25 -5.79 -31.70 -8.58
CA TYR A 25 -5.57 -30.83 -7.41
C TYR A 25 -4.81 -31.59 -6.33
N TYR A 26 -4.26 -30.86 -5.36
CA TYR A 26 -3.57 -31.43 -4.21
C TYR A 26 -4.54 -31.51 -3.03
N SER A 27 -4.82 -32.75 -2.60
CA SER A 27 -5.86 -33.07 -1.63
C SER A 27 -5.32 -33.07 -0.21
N ILE A 28 -5.87 -32.21 0.65
CA ILE A 28 -5.58 -32.20 2.09
C ILE A 28 -6.03 -33.53 2.74
N PRO A 29 -7.24 -34.07 2.48
CA PRO A 29 -7.61 -35.40 2.97
C PRO A 29 -6.65 -36.53 2.54
N ALA A 30 -6.09 -36.46 1.32
CA ALA A 30 -5.09 -37.44 0.88
C ALA A 30 -3.77 -37.29 1.66
N ALA A 31 -3.37 -36.08 2.03
CA ALA A 31 -2.23 -35.84 2.91
C ALA A 31 -2.43 -36.42 4.32
N GLU A 32 -3.65 -36.30 4.88
CA GLU A 32 -4.01 -36.93 6.16
C GLU A 32 -3.96 -38.46 6.05
N ALA A 33 -4.53 -39.03 4.98
CA ALA A 33 -4.51 -40.46 4.71
C ALA A 33 -3.09 -41.02 4.50
N ALA A 34 -2.16 -40.19 4.01
CA ALA A 34 -0.74 -40.51 3.90
C ALA A 34 0.03 -40.42 5.23
N GLY A 35 -0.64 -40.03 6.33
CA GLY A 35 -0.06 -39.94 7.67
C GLY A 35 0.75 -38.67 7.91
N LEU A 36 0.51 -37.60 7.14
CA LEU A 36 1.23 -36.32 7.30
C LEU A 36 0.71 -35.47 8.46
N GLY A 37 -0.45 -35.78 9.02
CA GLY A 37 -1.01 -35.05 10.17
C GLY A 37 -2.53 -35.01 10.17
N ASP A 38 -3.09 -34.32 11.15
CA ASP A 38 -4.51 -33.94 11.20
C ASP A 38 -4.58 -32.43 10.91
N PHE A 39 -5.28 -32.08 9.84
CA PHE A 39 -5.42 -30.73 9.31
C PHE A 39 -6.88 -30.24 9.37
N SER A 40 -7.81 -31.09 9.86
CA SER A 40 -9.25 -30.87 9.83
C SER A 40 -9.67 -29.53 10.45
N ARG A 41 -9.06 -29.17 11.60
CA ARG A 41 -9.35 -27.95 12.36
C ARG A 41 -8.40 -26.78 12.09
N LEU A 42 -7.60 -26.83 11.04
CA LEU A 42 -6.81 -25.65 10.64
C LEU A 42 -7.74 -24.51 10.18
N PRO A 43 -7.38 -23.24 10.47
CA PRO A 43 -7.98 -22.09 9.81
C PRO A 43 -7.93 -22.21 8.28
N ALA A 44 -8.96 -21.75 7.57
CA ALA A 44 -8.98 -21.80 6.11
C ALA A 44 -7.79 -21.08 5.48
N ALA A 45 -7.34 -19.97 6.07
CA ALA A 45 -6.14 -19.26 5.62
C ALA A 45 -4.89 -20.15 5.67
N LEU A 46 -4.75 -21.02 6.68
CA LEU A 46 -3.64 -21.97 6.76
C LEU A 46 -3.84 -23.19 5.85
N LYS A 47 -5.08 -23.60 5.57
CA LYS A 47 -5.35 -24.64 4.56
C LYS A 47 -4.89 -24.19 3.17
N VAL A 48 -5.03 -22.90 2.84
CA VAL A 48 -4.48 -22.33 1.59
C VAL A 48 -2.96 -22.43 1.54
N VAL A 49 -2.26 -22.11 2.63
CA VAL A 49 -0.79 -22.22 2.68
C VAL A 49 -0.34 -23.69 2.69
N LEU A 50 -1.07 -24.58 3.38
CA LEU A 50 -0.82 -26.01 3.39
C LEU A 50 -0.93 -26.62 1.98
N GLU A 51 -1.96 -26.25 1.22
CA GLU A 51 -2.08 -26.67 -0.19
C GLU A 51 -0.86 -26.25 -1.01
N ASN A 52 -0.36 -25.04 -0.78
CA ASN A 52 0.83 -24.55 -1.45
C ASN A 52 2.03 -25.46 -1.18
N MET A 53 2.23 -25.86 0.09
CA MET A 53 3.30 -26.79 0.46
C MET A 53 3.13 -28.16 -0.19
N LEU A 54 1.90 -28.69 -0.22
CA LEU A 54 1.61 -29.97 -0.89
C LEU A 54 1.94 -29.91 -2.39
N ARG A 55 1.55 -28.83 -3.06
CA ARG A 55 1.76 -28.65 -4.50
C ARG A 55 3.22 -28.45 -4.88
N PHE A 56 4.04 -27.90 -3.99
CA PHE A 56 5.45 -27.58 -4.24
C PHE A 56 6.45 -28.47 -3.50
N GLU A 57 6.02 -29.54 -2.82
CA GLU A 57 6.92 -30.51 -2.16
C GLU A 57 7.93 -31.08 -3.18
N ASP A 58 9.22 -30.85 -2.94
CA ASP A 58 10.29 -31.08 -3.93
C ASP A 58 11.43 -31.97 -3.40
N GLY A 59 11.13 -32.83 -2.42
CA GLY A 59 12.13 -33.67 -1.75
C GLY A 59 12.95 -32.93 -0.70
N GLY A 60 12.53 -31.73 -0.30
CA GLY A 60 13.15 -30.92 0.74
C GLY A 60 14.23 -29.96 0.26
N PHE A 61 14.27 -29.62 -1.03
CA PHE A 61 15.14 -28.55 -1.51
C PHE A 61 14.58 -27.18 -1.11
N THR A 62 13.32 -26.91 -1.44
CA THR A 62 12.59 -25.74 -0.92
C THR A 62 11.43 -26.12 -0.03
N VAL A 63 10.77 -27.25 -0.28
CA VAL A 63 9.63 -27.70 0.53
C VAL A 63 9.79 -29.19 0.83
N SER A 64 9.84 -29.52 2.11
CA SER A 64 9.95 -30.88 2.62
C SER A 64 8.61 -31.40 3.16
N VAL A 65 8.52 -32.73 3.31
CA VAL A 65 7.39 -33.37 4.01
C VAL A 65 7.29 -32.92 5.48
N ASP A 66 8.39 -32.52 6.10
CA ASP A 66 8.37 -32.02 7.48
C ASP A 66 7.79 -30.60 7.57
N ASP A 67 7.92 -29.79 6.51
CA ASP A 67 7.23 -28.49 6.43
C ASP A 67 5.72 -28.66 6.35
N ILE A 68 5.25 -29.73 5.68
CA ILE A 68 3.82 -30.08 5.63
C ILE A 68 3.33 -30.55 7.01
N LYS A 69 4.05 -31.46 7.68
CA LYS A 69 3.70 -31.95 9.04
C LYS A 69 3.66 -30.82 10.07
N ALA A 70 4.48 -29.78 9.89
CA ALA A 70 4.55 -28.65 10.80
C ALA A 70 3.20 -27.91 10.98
N PHE A 71 2.27 -28.00 10.02
CA PHE A 71 0.91 -27.46 10.15
C PHE A 71 0.06 -28.25 11.13
N ALA A 72 0.15 -29.58 11.14
CA ALA A 72 -0.54 -30.40 12.13
C ALA A 72 0.04 -30.16 13.53
N ASP A 73 1.35 -29.97 13.63
CA ASP A 73 2.00 -29.63 14.89
C ASP A 73 1.63 -28.22 15.38
N TRP A 74 1.47 -27.26 14.46
CA TRP A 74 0.91 -25.92 14.76
C TRP A 74 -0.46 -26.03 15.44
N ALA A 75 -1.35 -26.89 14.93
CA ALA A 75 -2.67 -27.11 15.52
C ALA A 75 -2.58 -27.76 16.91
N LYS A 76 -1.76 -28.81 17.07
CA LYS A 76 -1.54 -29.49 18.37
C LYS A 76 -0.95 -28.55 19.43
N GLN A 77 -0.14 -27.59 19.02
CA GLN A 77 0.50 -26.61 19.89
C GLN A 77 -0.38 -25.37 20.15
N GLY A 78 -1.69 -25.44 19.84
CA GLY A 78 -2.63 -24.35 20.12
C GLY A 78 -2.39 -23.12 19.25
N GLY A 79 -2.04 -23.34 17.98
CA GLY A 79 -1.83 -22.28 17.00
C GLY A 79 -0.45 -21.63 17.06
N LYS A 80 0.58 -22.36 17.52
CA LYS A 80 1.95 -21.86 17.67
C LYS A 80 2.94 -22.88 17.11
N ASN A 81 3.68 -22.51 16.08
CA ASN A 81 4.83 -23.28 15.61
C ASN A 81 5.66 -22.41 14.65
N PRO A 82 6.71 -21.72 15.10
CA PRO A 82 7.51 -20.82 14.25
C PRO A 82 8.45 -21.64 13.35
N ARG A 83 7.87 -22.43 12.44
CA ARG A 83 8.55 -23.11 11.34
C ARG A 83 8.62 -22.15 10.16
N GLU A 84 9.80 -21.96 9.60
CA GLU A 84 9.98 -21.23 8.35
C GLU A 84 9.61 -22.13 7.15
N ILE A 85 8.92 -21.57 6.17
CA ILE A 85 8.41 -22.24 4.97
C ILE A 85 8.68 -21.40 3.71
N ALA A 86 8.78 -22.09 2.57
CA ALA A 86 9.01 -21.48 1.26
C ALA A 86 7.70 -21.40 0.46
N TYR A 87 7.02 -20.24 0.54
CA TYR A 87 5.71 -20.03 -0.06
C TYR A 87 5.79 -19.45 -1.48
N ARG A 88 5.00 -19.98 -2.42
CA ARG A 88 4.94 -19.49 -3.81
C ARG A 88 3.55 -18.95 -4.18
N PRO A 89 3.39 -17.64 -4.42
CA PRO A 89 2.08 -17.10 -4.80
C PRO A 89 1.65 -17.57 -6.20
N ALA A 90 0.34 -17.66 -6.45
CA ALA A 90 -0.20 -18.01 -7.77
C ALA A 90 0.04 -16.91 -8.81
N ARG A 91 0.08 -15.64 -8.40
CA ARG A 91 0.25 -14.47 -9.28
C ARG A 91 0.79 -13.26 -8.51
N VAL A 92 1.14 -12.21 -9.23
CA VAL A 92 1.60 -10.93 -8.68
C VAL A 92 0.73 -9.78 -9.15
N LEU A 93 0.38 -8.86 -8.25
CA LEU A 93 -0.33 -7.62 -8.57
C LEU A 93 0.60 -6.40 -8.42
N MET A 94 0.56 -5.48 -9.37
CA MET A 94 1.34 -4.26 -9.38
C MET A 94 0.49 -3.04 -9.66
N GLN A 95 1.00 -1.90 -9.23
CA GLN A 95 0.50 -0.57 -9.58
C GLN A 95 1.64 0.25 -10.18
N ASP A 96 1.35 1.31 -10.94
CA ASP A 96 2.35 1.97 -11.80
C ASP A 96 3.55 2.62 -11.08
N PHE A 97 3.45 3.08 -9.82
CA PHE A 97 4.59 3.60 -9.07
C PHE A 97 5.60 2.52 -8.67
N THR A 98 5.18 1.27 -8.47
CA THR A 98 6.08 0.14 -8.13
C THR A 98 6.30 -0.80 -9.30
N GLY A 99 5.41 -0.81 -10.28
CA GLY A 99 5.51 -1.60 -11.48
C GLY A 99 6.49 -1.03 -12.49
N VAL A 100 6.62 0.30 -12.60
CA VAL A 100 7.67 0.92 -13.44
C VAL A 100 9.08 0.44 -13.06
N PRO A 101 9.55 0.54 -11.80
CA PRO A 101 10.87 0.02 -11.44
C PRO A 101 10.99 -1.50 -11.65
N ALA A 102 9.95 -2.29 -11.39
CA ALA A 102 9.99 -3.74 -11.65
C ALA A 102 10.18 -4.08 -13.13
N VAL A 103 9.49 -3.35 -14.03
CA VAL A 103 9.67 -3.54 -15.49
C VAL A 103 11.04 -3.01 -15.94
N VAL A 104 11.58 -1.95 -15.32
CA VAL A 104 12.97 -1.49 -15.54
C VAL A 104 13.96 -2.58 -15.16
N ASP A 105 13.74 -3.26 -14.05
CA ASP A 105 14.62 -4.33 -13.59
C ASP A 105 14.58 -5.54 -14.53
N LEU A 106 13.39 -5.96 -14.99
CA LEU A 106 13.28 -7.00 -16.01
C LEU A 106 13.96 -6.60 -17.33
N ALA A 107 13.82 -5.34 -17.77
CA ALA A 107 14.48 -4.83 -18.96
C ALA A 107 16.02 -4.83 -18.80
N ALA A 108 16.51 -4.39 -17.65
CA ALA A 108 17.93 -4.39 -17.32
C ALA A 108 18.49 -5.83 -17.22
N MET A 109 17.69 -6.76 -16.69
CA MET A 109 18.03 -8.19 -16.67
C MET A 109 18.13 -8.76 -18.09
N ARG A 110 17.29 -8.34 -19.04
CA ARG A 110 17.44 -8.75 -20.45
C ARG A 110 18.74 -8.27 -21.08
N ASP A 111 19.18 -7.05 -20.76
CA ASP A 111 20.50 -6.57 -21.18
C ASP A 111 21.62 -7.35 -20.48
N GLY A 112 21.48 -7.61 -19.19
CA GLY A 112 22.42 -8.39 -18.39
C GLY A 112 22.63 -9.81 -18.89
N ILE A 113 21.55 -10.55 -19.20
CA ILE A 113 21.66 -11.93 -19.69
C ILE A 113 22.31 -11.96 -21.08
N LYS A 114 22.00 -10.98 -21.95
CA LYS A 114 22.68 -10.86 -23.25
C LYS A 114 24.17 -10.57 -23.09
N ALA A 115 24.56 -9.72 -22.14
CA ALA A 115 25.96 -9.45 -21.83
C ALA A 115 26.70 -10.71 -21.34
N LEU A 116 25.99 -11.63 -20.67
CA LEU A 116 26.50 -12.95 -20.27
C LEU A 116 26.43 -14.01 -21.39
N GLY A 117 25.92 -13.66 -22.58
CA GLY A 117 25.80 -14.57 -23.73
C GLY A 117 24.54 -15.44 -23.73
N GLY A 118 23.58 -15.20 -22.84
CA GLY A 118 22.31 -15.91 -22.79
C GLY A 118 21.18 -15.23 -23.60
N GLU A 119 20.01 -15.87 -23.61
CA GLU A 119 18.83 -15.42 -24.38
C GLU A 119 17.92 -14.50 -23.55
N ALA A 120 17.59 -13.32 -24.09
CA ALA A 120 16.73 -12.35 -23.39
C ALA A 120 15.33 -12.88 -23.06
N LYS A 121 14.76 -13.76 -23.90
CA LYS A 121 13.43 -14.34 -23.67
C LYS A 121 13.33 -15.21 -22.42
N LYS A 122 14.45 -15.73 -21.90
CA LYS A 122 14.45 -16.45 -20.61
C LYS A 122 14.11 -15.54 -19.43
N ILE A 123 14.31 -14.23 -19.58
CA ILE A 123 13.86 -13.23 -18.62
C ILE A 123 12.40 -12.90 -18.93
N ASN A 124 11.52 -13.60 -18.22
CA ASN A 124 10.09 -13.44 -18.32
C ASN A 124 9.40 -13.83 -17.01
N PRO A 125 8.30 -13.16 -16.60
CA PRO A 125 7.48 -13.63 -15.50
C PRO A 125 6.98 -15.08 -15.69
N LEU A 126 7.24 -15.93 -14.71
CA LEU A 126 6.82 -17.33 -14.66
C LEU A 126 5.41 -17.51 -14.13
N VAL A 127 4.93 -16.57 -13.32
CA VAL A 127 3.53 -16.48 -12.88
C VAL A 127 2.84 -15.28 -13.54
N PRO A 128 1.49 -15.26 -13.63
CA PRO A 128 0.76 -14.10 -14.10
C PRO A 128 1.10 -12.85 -13.29
N VAL A 129 1.33 -11.74 -14.00
CA VAL A 129 1.58 -10.42 -13.42
C VAL A 129 0.58 -9.44 -14.02
N ASP A 130 -0.21 -8.81 -13.15
CA ASP A 130 -1.15 -7.78 -13.52
C ASP A 130 -0.68 -6.44 -12.97
N LEU A 131 -0.41 -5.48 -13.86
CA LEU A 131 -0.11 -4.09 -13.49
C LEU A 131 -1.31 -3.20 -13.79
N VAL A 132 -1.81 -2.46 -12.80
CA VAL A 132 -2.89 -1.48 -12.99
C VAL A 132 -2.35 -0.07 -12.86
N ILE A 133 -2.65 0.80 -13.83
CA ILE A 133 -2.22 2.20 -13.79
C ILE A 133 -3.29 3.05 -13.08
N ASP A 134 -3.03 3.40 -11.82
CA ASP A 134 -4.00 4.07 -10.94
C ASP A 134 -3.39 5.12 -9.98
N HIS A 135 -2.06 5.22 -9.89
CA HIS A 135 -1.33 6.17 -9.04
C HIS A 135 -0.88 7.44 -9.78
N SER A 136 -1.15 7.54 -11.07
CA SER A 136 -0.70 8.64 -11.93
C SER A 136 -1.64 9.85 -11.96
N VAL A 137 -2.95 9.62 -11.88
CA VAL A 137 -3.96 10.69 -11.93
C VAL A 137 -3.93 11.55 -10.65
N MET A 138 -4.01 12.87 -10.85
CA MET A 138 -4.11 13.87 -9.78
C MET A 138 -5.37 14.72 -9.96
N ILE A 139 -5.92 15.23 -8.86
CA ILE A 139 -7.10 16.10 -8.90
C ILE A 139 -6.66 17.56 -9.12
N ASP A 140 -6.19 17.86 -10.33
CA ASP A 140 -5.83 19.23 -10.71
C ASP A 140 -7.08 20.12 -10.90
N GLU A 141 -8.17 19.54 -11.40
CA GLU A 141 -9.50 20.17 -11.54
C GLU A 141 -10.56 19.39 -10.77
N PHE A 142 -11.60 20.09 -10.28
CA PHE A 142 -12.66 19.49 -9.46
C PHE A 142 -13.98 20.27 -9.54
N GLY A 143 -15.06 19.68 -9.03
CA GLY A 143 -16.35 20.35 -8.81
C GLY A 143 -17.03 20.90 -10.06
N ASN A 144 -16.67 20.40 -11.24
CA ASN A 144 -17.29 20.78 -12.51
C ASN A 144 -17.27 19.61 -13.52
N PRO A 145 -18.14 19.62 -14.55
CA PRO A 145 -18.26 18.50 -15.50
C PRO A 145 -17.01 18.24 -16.37
N ARG A 146 -16.07 19.17 -16.46
CA ARG A 146 -14.83 19.00 -17.25
C ARG A 146 -13.67 18.42 -16.44
N ALA A 147 -13.86 18.24 -15.12
CA ALA A 147 -12.80 17.82 -14.21
C ALA A 147 -12.15 16.49 -14.64
N PHE A 148 -12.96 15.47 -14.93
CA PHE A 148 -12.47 14.17 -15.41
C PHE A 148 -11.54 14.30 -16.62
N GLN A 149 -12.01 14.94 -17.70
CA GLN A 149 -11.24 15.08 -18.93
C GLN A 149 -9.94 15.87 -18.70
N MET A 150 -9.99 16.98 -17.96
CA MET A 150 -8.81 17.81 -17.72
C MET A 150 -7.76 17.09 -16.85
N ASN A 151 -8.18 16.29 -15.88
CA ASN A 151 -7.27 15.51 -15.06
C ASN A 151 -6.62 14.37 -15.86
N VAL A 152 -7.38 13.67 -16.70
CA VAL A 152 -6.85 12.63 -17.61
C VAL A 152 -5.90 13.24 -18.64
N ASP A 153 -6.23 14.40 -19.21
CA ASP A 153 -5.33 15.11 -20.15
C ASP A 153 -3.98 15.43 -19.51
N ARG A 154 -4.01 16.02 -18.30
CA ARG A 154 -2.79 16.33 -17.52
C ARG A 154 -2.02 15.08 -17.11
N GLU A 155 -2.72 13.99 -16.78
CA GLU A 155 -2.09 12.70 -16.47
C GLU A 155 -1.27 12.20 -17.66
N TYR A 156 -1.83 12.20 -18.88
CA TYR A 156 -1.11 11.81 -20.09
C TYR A 156 0.07 12.74 -20.41
N GLU A 157 -0.10 14.06 -20.26
CA GLU A 157 0.97 15.03 -20.47
C GLU A 157 2.17 14.77 -19.55
N ARG A 158 1.93 14.42 -18.28
CA ARG A 158 2.98 14.19 -17.27
C ARG A 158 3.64 12.82 -17.38
N ASN A 159 2.92 11.80 -17.87
CA ASN A 159 3.31 10.40 -17.72
C ASN A 159 3.53 9.64 -19.04
N MET A 160 3.47 10.32 -20.19
CA MET A 160 3.60 9.70 -21.52
C MET A 160 4.78 8.73 -21.63
N GLU A 161 5.97 9.12 -21.16
CA GLU A 161 7.17 8.27 -21.23
C GLU A 161 7.04 7.00 -20.38
N ARG A 162 6.45 7.10 -19.18
CA ARG A 162 6.16 5.93 -18.33
C ARG A 162 5.15 5.00 -18.99
N TYR A 163 4.14 5.56 -19.66
CA TYR A 163 3.12 4.78 -20.37
C TYR A 163 3.68 4.09 -21.60
N GLN A 164 4.54 4.75 -22.38
CA GLN A 164 5.29 4.12 -23.47
C GLN A 164 6.11 2.94 -22.96
N PHE A 165 6.80 3.11 -21.83
CA PHE A 165 7.59 2.05 -21.23
C PHE A 165 6.74 0.86 -20.73
N LEU A 166 5.65 1.12 -20.02
CA LEU A 166 4.76 0.05 -19.55
C LEU A 166 4.06 -0.67 -20.71
N LYS A 167 3.67 0.05 -21.75
CA LYS A 167 3.10 -0.55 -22.97
C LYS A 167 4.13 -1.38 -23.73
N TRP A 168 5.40 -0.95 -23.77
CA TRP A 168 6.48 -1.80 -24.27
C TRP A 168 6.56 -3.09 -23.44
N GLY A 169 6.58 -3.00 -22.11
CA GLY A 169 6.60 -4.15 -21.21
C GLY A 169 5.45 -5.14 -21.48
N GLN A 170 4.24 -4.63 -21.69
CA GLN A 170 3.06 -5.43 -22.07
C GLN A 170 3.28 -6.25 -23.35
N THR A 171 4.03 -5.72 -24.32
CA THR A 171 4.34 -6.43 -25.58
C THR A 171 5.59 -7.30 -25.49
N ALA A 172 6.51 -6.96 -24.59
CA ALA A 172 7.83 -7.58 -24.50
C ALA A 172 7.85 -8.83 -23.61
N PHE A 173 6.96 -8.92 -22.62
CA PHE A 173 6.90 -10.03 -21.66
C PHE A 173 5.60 -10.83 -21.80
N GLU A 174 5.72 -12.15 -21.84
CA GLU A 174 4.58 -13.05 -21.66
C GLU A 174 4.12 -13.01 -20.19
N ASN A 175 2.88 -13.42 -19.91
CA ASN A 175 2.28 -13.40 -18.57
C ASN A 175 2.22 -12.00 -17.91
N PHE A 176 2.59 -10.92 -18.60
CA PHE A 176 2.53 -9.56 -18.08
C PHE A 176 1.40 -8.78 -18.76
N ARG A 177 0.37 -8.42 -17.99
CA ARG A 177 -0.78 -7.66 -18.47
C ARG A 177 -0.80 -6.28 -17.84
N VAL A 178 -1.15 -5.27 -18.63
CA VAL A 178 -1.32 -3.90 -18.15
C VAL A 178 -2.78 -3.51 -18.28
N VAL A 179 -3.39 -3.14 -17.16
CA VAL A 179 -4.68 -2.45 -17.12
C VAL A 179 -4.38 -0.94 -17.27
N PRO A 180 -4.84 -0.32 -18.36
CA PRO A 180 -4.49 1.03 -18.76
C PRO A 180 -5.13 2.11 -17.85
N PRO A 181 -4.66 3.37 -17.95
CA PRO A 181 -5.18 4.48 -17.17
C PRO A 181 -6.69 4.67 -17.36
N GLY A 182 -7.39 5.17 -16.33
CA GLY A 182 -8.83 5.47 -16.42
C GLY A 182 -9.76 4.24 -16.38
N THR A 183 -9.24 3.05 -16.09
CA THR A 183 -10.04 1.82 -15.96
C THR A 183 -10.52 1.59 -14.53
N GLY A 184 -9.65 1.83 -13.53
CA GLY A 184 -9.95 1.58 -12.13
C GLY A 184 -8.70 1.50 -11.24
N ILE A 185 -8.91 1.28 -9.95
CA ILE A 185 -7.88 1.11 -8.92
C ILE A 185 -7.54 -0.38 -8.80
N CYS A 186 -6.26 -0.70 -8.65
CA CYS A 186 -5.70 -2.06 -8.64
C CYS A 186 -6.50 -3.05 -7.79
N HIS A 187 -6.84 -2.70 -6.55
CA HIS A 187 -7.53 -3.61 -5.63
C HIS A 187 -8.99 -3.85 -5.98
N GLN A 188 -9.68 -2.83 -6.51
CA GLN A 188 -11.07 -2.99 -6.95
C GLN A 188 -11.13 -3.79 -8.26
N VAL A 189 -10.26 -3.50 -9.22
CA VAL A 189 -10.12 -4.32 -10.45
C VAL A 189 -9.72 -5.75 -10.10
N ASN A 190 -8.86 -5.94 -9.09
CA ASN A 190 -8.48 -7.28 -8.63
C ASN A 190 -9.68 -8.04 -8.05
N LEU A 191 -10.46 -7.40 -7.18
CA LEU A 191 -11.66 -8.01 -6.58
C LEU A 191 -12.75 -8.28 -7.63
N GLU A 192 -13.04 -7.29 -8.48
CA GLU A 192 -14.17 -7.32 -9.41
C GLU A 192 -13.87 -8.11 -10.68
N TYR A 193 -12.60 -8.31 -11.06
CA TYR A 193 -12.24 -8.96 -12.34
C TYR A 193 -11.09 -9.97 -12.28
N LEU A 194 -9.92 -9.61 -11.76
CA LEU A 194 -8.72 -10.45 -11.91
C LEU A 194 -8.76 -11.73 -11.04
N SER A 195 -9.31 -11.62 -9.84
CA SER A 195 -9.37 -12.73 -8.89
C SER A 195 -10.34 -13.82 -9.30
N GLN A 196 -9.96 -15.07 -8.98
CA GLN A 196 -10.72 -16.27 -9.34
C GLN A 196 -11.13 -17.13 -8.16
N THR A 197 -10.65 -16.82 -6.93
CA THR A 197 -10.78 -17.63 -5.70
C THR A 197 -10.10 -19.01 -5.78
N VAL A 198 -10.37 -19.79 -6.81
CA VAL A 198 -9.63 -21.00 -7.19
C VAL A 198 -9.08 -20.78 -8.59
N TRP A 199 -7.76 -20.81 -8.72
CA TRP A 199 -7.04 -20.68 -9.98
C TRP A 199 -6.95 -22.01 -10.70
N THR A 200 -6.71 -21.96 -12.02
CA THR A 200 -6.42 -23.14 -12.84
C THR A 200 -5.29 -22.81 -13.80
N ASP A 201 -4.32 -23.71 -13.94
CA ASP A 201 -3.23 -23.58 -14.91
C ASP A 201 -2.86 -24.95 -15.47
N THR A 202 -2.09 -24.96 -16.55
CA THR A 202 -1.52 -26.19 -17.13
C THR A 202 -0.17 -26.45 -16.50
N ASP A 203 0.06 -27.65 -15.98
CA ASP A 203 1.35 -28.01 -15.38
C ASP A 203 2.42 -28.41 -16.41
N GLN A 204 3.63 -28.70 -15.94
CA GLN A 204 4.75 -29.13 -16.80
C GLN A 204 4.50 -30.43 -17.57
N ASN A 205 3.44 -31.18 -17.26
CA ASN A 205 3.06 -32.42 -17.93
C ASN A 205 1.88 -32.23 -18.90
N GLY A 206 1.36 -31.00 -19.04
CA GLY A 206 0.23 -30.69 -19.90
C GLY A 206 -1.15 -30.95 -19.28
N GLU A 207 -1.24 -31.19 -17.97
CA GLU A 207 -2.50 -31.42 -17.27
C GLU A 207 -3.01 -30.14 -16.60
N THR A 208 -4.33 -29.93 -16.60
CA THR A 208 -4.94 -28.80 -15.89
C THR A 208 -4.99 -29.07 -14.40
N VAL A 209 -4.40 -28.17 -13.60
CA VAL A 209 -4.36 -28.23 -12.14
C VAL A 209 -5.13 -27.06 -11.54
N ALA A 210 -5.98 -27.33 -10.56
CA ALA A 210 -6.70 -26.34 -9.75
C ALA A 210 -6.05 -26.17 -8.37
N TYR A 211 -5.95 -24.92 -7.92
CA TYR A 211 -5.34 -24.55 -6.64
C TYR A 211 -5.91 -23.21 -6.16
N PRO A 212 -5.79 -22.84 -4.86
CA PRO A 212 -6.32 -21.58 -4.38
C PRO A 212 -5.68 -20.40 -5.11
N ASP A 213 -6.47 -19.39 -5.47
CA ASP A 213 -5.92 -18.12 -5.94
C ASP A 213 -5.20 -17.44 -4.77
N THR A 214 -3.92 -17.14 -4.98
CA THR A 214 -3.10 -16.43 -4.02
C THR A 214 -2.19 -15.44 -4.71
N LEU A 215 -1.86 -14.35 -4.03
CA LEU A 215 -1.02 -13.32 -4.64
C LEU A 215 -0.21 -12.57 -3.61
N VAL A 216 0.89 -12.00 -4.11
CA VAL A 216 1.52 -10.87 -3.44
C VAL A 216 1.39 -9.65 -4.34
N GLY A 217 1.28 -8.48 -3.73
CA GLY A 217 1.19 -7.25 -4.50
C GLY A 217 2.17 -6.19 -4.03
N THR A 218 2.63 -5.35 -4.94
CA THR A 218 3.52 -4.22 -4.60
C THR A 218 2.75 -3.01 -4.03
N ASP A 219 1.62 -3.28 -3.39
CA ASP A 219 0.82 -2.34 -2.60
C ASP A 219 0.33 -3.02 -1.32
N SER A 220 0.35 -2.30 -0.19
CA SER A 220 -0.02 -2.84 1.12
C SER A 220 -1.46 -3.34 1.20
N HIS A 221 -2.40 -2.70 0.51
CA HIS A 221 -3.83 -3.03 0.58
C HIS A 221 -4.25 -4.12 -0.41
N THR A 222 -3.28 -4.83 -1.00
CA THR A 222 -3.51 -6.10 -1.72
C THR A 222 -4.33 -7.06 -0.87
N THR A 223 -4.29 -6.89 0.46
CA THR A 223 -5.10 -7.62 1.43
C THR A 223 -6.61 -7.48 1.22
N MET A 224 -7.09 -6.49 0.48
CA MET A 224 -8.52 -6.31 0.18
C MET A 224 -9.17 -7.54 -0.44
N VAL A 225 -8.45 -8.28 -1.30
CA VAL A 225 -8.99 -9.45 -2.00
C VAL A 225 -9.20 -10.66 -1.09
N ASN A 226 -8.65 -10.65 0.12
CA ASN A 226 -8.93 -11.69 1.12
C ASN A 226 -10.42 -11.71 1.55
N GLY A 227 -11.18 -10.63 1.30
CA GLY A 227 -12.64 -10.62 1.44
C GLY A 227 -13.36 -11.59 0.49
N ALA A 228 -12.71 -11.97 -0.62
CA ALA A 228 -13.15 -12.97 -1.59
C ALA A 228 -12.41 -14.31 -1.45
N ALA A 229 -11.88 -14.60 -0.25
CA ALA A 229 -11.16 -15.82 0.08
C ALA A 229 -9.90 -16.09 -0.79
N VAL A 230 -9.28 -15.03 -1.30
CA VAL A 230 -8.02 -15.08 -2.04
C VAL A 230 -6.91 -14.63 -1.10
N LEU A 231 -5.99 -15.53 -0.76
CA LEU A 231 -4.93 -15.19 0.19
C LEU A 231 -3.92 -14.26 -0.47
N GLY A 232 -3.86 -13.00 -0.02
CA GLY A 232 -2.85 -12.08 -0.52
C GLY A 232 -2.52 -10.90 0.38
N TRP A 233 -1.32 -10.37 0.20
CA TRP A 233 -0.79 -9.28 1.01
C TRP A 233 0.24 -8.44 0.27
N GLY A 234 0.58 -7.29 0.84
CA GLY A 234 1.57 -6.39 0.29
C GLY A 234 3.02 -6.84 0.57
N VAL A 235 3.86 -6.76 -0.45
CA VAL A 235 5.30 -7.06 -0.40
C VAL A 235 6.13 -5.95 -1.05
N GLY A 236 7.45 -6.00 -0.89
CA GLY A 236 8.38 -5.11 -1.60
C GLY A 236 8.43 -5.39 -3.10
N GLY A 237 8.87 -4.40 -3.89
CA GLY A 237 9.13 -4.59 -5.33
C GLY A 237 10.07 -5.77 -5.60
N ILE A 238 11.16 -5.87 -4.82
CA ILE A 238 12.16 -6.94 -4.96
C ILE A 238 11.58 -8.33 -4.60
N GLU A 239 10.80 -8.44 -3.52
CA GLU A 239 10.11 -9.70 -3.17
C GLU A 239 9.12 -10.10 -4.29
N ALA A 240 8.41 -9.13 -4.88
CA ALA A 240 7.50 -9.39 -6.01
C ALA A 240 8.25 -9.76 -7.31
N GLU A 241 9.39 -9.15 -7.60
CA GLU A 241 10.30 -9.49 -8.70
C GLU A 241 10.88 -10.90 -8.55
N ALA A 242 11.27 -11.28 -7.34
CA ALA A 242 11.72 -12.64 -7.05
C ALA A 242 10.57 -13.65 -7.27
N ALA A 243 9.37 -13.34 -6.75
CA ALA A 243 8.19 -14.17 -6.90
C ALA A 243 7.76 -14.33 -8.37
N MET A 244 7.77 -13.25 -9.16
CA MET A 244 7.43 -13.34 -10.59
C MET A 244 8.42 -14.22 -11.36
N LEU A 245 9.67 -14.32 -10.89
CA LEU A 245 10.73 -15.16 -11.48
C LEU A 245 10.79 -16.56 -10.84
N GLY A 246 9.75 -16.97 -10.12
CA GLY A 246 9.57 -18.32 -9.56
C GLY A 246 10.29 -18.59 -8.24
N GLN A 247 10.93 -17.59 -7.64
CA GLN A 247 11.53 -17.76 -6.31
C GLN A 247 10.44 -17.80 -5.23
N PRO A 248 10.55 -18.70 -4.25
CA PRO A 248 9.65 -18.70 -3.11
C PRO A 248 9.91 -17.49 -2.21
N ILE A 249 8.86 -17.06 -1.53
CA ILE A 249 8.89 -16.07 -0.46
C ILE A 249 9.06 -16.83 0.86
N SER A 250 10.07 -16.48 1.63
CA SER A 250 10.24 -17.05 2.96
C SER A 250 9.25 -16.43 3.95
N MET A 251 8.59 -17.26 4.74
CA MET A 251 7.74 -16.82 5.84
C MET A 251 7.68 -17.86 6.96
N LEU A 252 7.34 -17.44 8.17
CA LEU A 252 6.96 -18.38 9.23
C LEU A 252 5.52 -18.84 9.02
N ILE A 253 5.19 -20.07 9.45
CA ILE A 253 3.78 -20.46 9.62
C ILE A 253 3.14 -19.45 10.58
N PRO A 254 2.20 -18.62 10.11
CA PRO A 254 1.73 -17.48 10.88
C PRO A 254 0.84 -17.93 12.03
N GLU A 255 0.92 -17.23 13.16
CA GLU A 255 -0.17 -17.27 14.14
C GLU A 255 -1.45 -16.72 13.50
N VAL A 256 -2.61 -17.27 13.88
CA VAL A 256 -3.91 -16.85 13.34
C VAL A 256 -4.82 -16.42 14.49
N VAL A 257 -5.24 -15.15 14.47
CA VAL A 257 -6.22 -14.61 15.41
C VAL A 257 -7.61 -14.72 14.80
N GLY A 258 -8.49 -15.50 15.45
CA GLY A 258 -9.88 -15.63 15.05
C GLY A 258 -10.70 -14.42 15.49
N PHE A 259 -11.29 -13.69 14.55
CA PHE A 259 -12.17 -12.55 14.85
C PHE A 259 -13.63 -12.92 14.61
N LYS A 260 -14.36 -13.20 15.69
CA LYS A 260 -15.76 -13.62 15.63
C LYS A 260 -16.69 -12.43 15.46
N LEU A 261 -17.42 -12.37 14.35
CA LEU A 261 -18.52 -11.43 14.14
C LEU A 261 -19.85 -12.11 14.47
N THR A 262 -20.67 -11.43 15.26
CA THR A 262 -22.00 -11.90 15.68
C THR A 262 -23.03 -10.78 15.52
N GLY A 263 -24.32 -11.13 15.58
CA GLY A 263 -25.40 -10.14 15.46
C GLY A 263 -25.55 -9.59 14.04
N LYS A 264 -26.18 -8.42 13.92
CA LYS A 264 -26.44 -7.74 12.64
C LYS A 264 -26.12 -6.26 12.76
N MET A 265 -25.78 -5.63 11.64
CA MET A 265 -25.59 -4.18 11.55
C MET A 265 -26.89 -3.45 11.90
N VAL A 266 -26.77 -2.30 12.56
CA VAL A 266 -27.90 -1.46 12.97
C VAL A 266 -28.26 -0.50 11.84
N GLU A 267 -29.56 -0.21 11.69
CA GLU A 267 -30.05 0.81 10.76
C GLU A 267 -29.27 2.12 10.89
N GLY A 268 -28.84 2.67 9.77
CA GLY A 268 -28.06 3.90 9.71
C GLY A 268 -26.54 3.74 9.91
N THR A 269 -26.05 2.53 10.21
CA THR A 269 -24.60 2.23 10.22
C THR A 269 -24.12 1.71 8.86
N THR A 270 -22.82 1.82 8.60
CA THR A 270 -22.17 1.47 7.33
C THR A 270 -21.05 0.46 7.53
N GLY A 271 -20.65 -0.22 6.44
CA GLY A 271 -19.44 -1.06 6.43
C GLY A 271 -18.18 -0.29 6.84
N THR A 272 -18.13 1.02 6.57
CA THR A 272 -17.03 1.88 7.04
C THR A 272 -17.00 1.98 8.57
N ASP A 273 -18.15 2.15 9.22
CA ASP A 273 -18.22 2.23 10.69
C ASP A 273 -17.75 0.92 11.35
N LEU A 274 -18.13 -0.20 10.75
CA LEU A 274 -17.70 -1.54 11.18
C LEU A 274 -16.17 -1.69 11.07
N VAL A 275 -15.57 -1.37 9.91
CA VAL A 275 -14.12 -1.53 9.75
C VAL A 275 -13.34 -0.62 10.69
N LEU A 276 -13.77 0.63 10.92
CA LEU A 276 -13.05 1.54 11.83
C LEU A 276 -13.07 1.00 13.26
N LYS A 277 -14.17 0.37 13.69
CA LYS A 277 -14.25 -0.32 14.98
C LYS A 277 -13.33 -1.54 15.04
N VAL A 278 -13.32 -2.36 13.99
CA VAL A 278 -12.44 -3.53 13.85
C VAL A 278 -10.96 -3.13 13.93
N VAL A 279 -10.57 -2.06 13.22
CA VAL A 279 -9.20 -1.51 13.23
C VAL A 279 -8.78 -1.14 14.65
N LYS A 280 -9.64 -0.40 15.38
CA LYS A 280 -9.37 -0.05 16.79
C LYS A 280 -9.16 -1.29 17.66
N MET A 281 -10.01 -2.30 17.53
CA MET A 281 -9.93 -3.51 18.36
C MET A 281 -8.69 -4.35 18.04
N LEU A 282 -8.40 -4.59 16.77
CA LEU A 282 -7.25 -5.38 16.34
C LEU A 282 -5.92 -4.67 16.63
N ARG A 283 -5.87 -3.34 16.53
CA ARG A 283 -4.70 -2.57 16.99
C ARG A 283 -4.46 -2.72 18.48
N ALA A 284 -5.51 -2.64 19.29
CA ALA A 284 -5.37 -2.84 20.74
C ALA A 284 -4.94 -4.28 21.09
N LYS A 285 -5.32 -5.27 20.27
CA LYS A 285 -4.95 -6.69 20.45
C LYS A 285 -3.49 -6.99 20.08
N GLY A 286 -2.90 -6.24 19.14
CA GLY A 286 -1.53 -6.45 18.69
C GLY A 286 -1.39 -7.66 17.75
N VAL A 287 -1.81 -7.49 16.50
CA VAL A 287 -1.80 -8.56 15.48
C VAL A 287 -0.68 -8.42 14.44
N VAL A 288 0.39 -7.70 14.78
CA VAL A 288 1.53 -7.49 13.87
C VAL A 288 2.20 -8.81 13.51
N GLY A 289 2.39 -9.06 12.22
CA GLY A 289 3.01 -10.30 11.71
C GLY A 289 2.12 -11.55 11.79
N LYS A 290 0.86 -11.40 12.20
CA LYS A 290 -0.12 -12.49 12.32
C LYS A 290 -1.14 -12.43 11.19
N PHE A 291 -1.82 -13.54 10.97
CA PHE A 291 -3.05 -13.56 10.17
C PHE A 291 -4.24 -13.26 11.09
N VAL A 292 -5.27 -12.62 10.53
CA VAL A 292 -6.58 -12.52 11.16
C VAL A 292 -7.56 -13.26 10.27
N GLU A 293 -8.34 -14.17 10.82
CA GLU A 293 -9.42 -14.85 10.09
C GLU A 293 -10.77 -14.49 10.70
N PHE A 294 -11.69 -14.02 9.88
CA PHE A 294 -13.04 -13.64 10.30
C PHE A 294 -13.97 -14.84 10.22
N TYR A 295 -14.77 -15.04 11.27
CA TYR A 295 -15.72 -16.15 11.38
C TYR A 295 -16.94 -15.76 12.22
N GLY A 296 -17.90 -16.68 12.38
CA GLY A 296 -19.12 -16.46 13.14
C GLY A 296 -20.35 -16.23 12.27
N ASP A 297 -21.52 -16.27 12.91
CA ASP A 297 -22.84 -16.15 12.27
C ASP A 297 -23.11 -14.76 11.69
N GLY A 298 -22.41 -13.72 12.16
CA GLY A 298 -22.49 -12.38 11.58
C GLY A 298 -22.12 -12.35 10.09
N LEU A 299 -21.25 -13.25 9.62
CA LEU A 299 -20.84 -13.33 8.22
C LEU A 299 -21.99 -13.76 7.30
N ASP A 300 -23.00 -14.46 7.81
CA ASP A 300 -24.14 -14.95 7.01
C ASP A 300 -24.99 -13.81 6.43
N THR A 301 -24.89 -12.62 7.01
CA THR A 301 -25.62 -11.42 6.57
C THR A 301 -24.71 -10.29 6.10
N LEU A 302 -23.39 -10.46 6.17
CA LEU A 302 -22.41 -9.43 5.83
C LEU A 302 -22.04 -9.53 4.34
N PRO A 303 -22.40 -8.53 3.50
CA PRO A 303 -22.07 -8.53 2.07
C PRO A 303 -20.57 -8.60 1.82
N LEU A 304 -20.15 -9.16 0.68
CA LEU A 304 -18.74 -9.29 0.34
C LEU A 304 -18.01 -7.95 0.28
N ALA A 305 -18.71 -6.90 -0.17
CA ALA A 305 -18.17 -5.55 -0.20
C ALA A 305 -17.70 -5.08 1.20
N ASP A 306 -18.47 -5.34 2.26
CA ASP A 306 -18.08 -5.00 3.63
C ASP A 306 -16.90 -5.87 4.11
N ARG A 307 -16.86 -7.15 3.73
CA ARG A 307 -15.72 -8.05 4.00
C ARG A 307 -14.45 -7.51 3.36
N ALA A 308 -14.52 -7.06 2.11
CA ALA A 308 -13.41 -6.47 1.38
C ALA A 308 -12.96 -5.15 2.01
N THR A 309 -13.88 -4.30 2.48
CA THR A 309 -13.54 -3.08 3.24
C THR A 309 -12.76 -3.44 4.52
N ILE A 310 -13.16 -4.48 5.26
CA ILE A 310 -12.44 -4.95 6.46
C ILE A 310 -11.06 -5.53 6.12
N ALA A 311 -10.99 -6.36 5.08
CA ALA A 311 -9.75 -6.99 4.62
C ALA A 311 -8.74 -5.97 4.07
N ASN A 312 -9.23 -4.90 3.42
CA ASN A 312 -8.41 -3.81 2.91
C ASN A 312 -7.56 -3.17 4.01
N MET A 313 -8.18 -2.88 5.17
CA MET A 313 -7.51 -2.17 6.27
C MET A 313 -6.58 -3.06 7.12
N ALA A 314 -6.19 -4.25 6.64
CA ALA A 314 -5.26 -5.13 7.35
C ALA A 314 -3.92 -4.50 7.69
N PRO A 315 -3.26 -3.76 6.78
CA PRO A 315 -2.06 -3.00 7.11
C PRO A 315 -2.31 -1.99 8.24
N GLU A 316 -3.49 -1.38 8.28
CA GLU A 316 -3.90 -0.38 9.28
C GLU A 316 -4.20 -0.97 10.65
N TYR A 317 -4.51 -2.27 10.78
CA TYR A 317 -4.49 -2.99 12.06
C TYR A 317 -3.28 -3.88 12.33
N GLY A 318 -2.40 -4.03 11.34
CA GLY A 318 -1.06 -4.61 11.45
C GLY A 318 -0.94 -6.06 11.03
N ALA A 319 -2.05 -6.71 10.70
CA ALA A 319 -2.02 -8.09 10.27
C ALA A 319 -1.39 -8.19 8.88
N THR A 320 -0.78 -9.33 8.60
CA THR A 320 -0.34 -9.66 7.23
C THR A 320 -1.54 -9.78 6.30
N CYS A 321 -2.66 -10.33 6.78
CA CYS A 321 -3.93 -10.38 6.06
C CYS A 321 -5.15 -10.38 7.02
N GLY A 322 -6.31 -10.01 6.48
CA GLY A 322 -7.63 -10.21 7.09
C GLY A 322 -8.49 -11.12 6.22
N PHE A 323 -8.55 -12.41 6.54
CA PHE A 323 -9.08 -13.46 5.69
C PHE A 323 -10.54 -13.81 5.98
N PHE A 324 -11.33 -13.94 4.92
CA PHE A 324 -12.72 -14.43 4.97
C PHE A 324 -12.80 -15.75 4.21
N PRO A 325 -13.14 -16.87 4.88
CA PRO A 325 -13.27 -18.17 4.22
C PRO A 325 -14.37 -18.20 3.15
N ILE A 326 -14.28 -19.19 2.24
CA ILE A 326 -15.26 -19.38 1.15
C ILE A 326 -16.63 -19.76 1.74
N ASP A 327 -17.67 -19.04 1.36
CA ASP A 327 -19.06 -19.35 1.71
C ASP A 327 -20.06 -18.97 0.59
N ASN A 328 -21.35 -19.03 0.89
CA ASN A 328 -22.42 -18.70 -0.06
C ASN A 328 -22.34 -17.26 -0.59
N GLU A 329 -21.89 -16.31 0.23
CA GLU A 329 -21.75 -14.91 -0.19
C GLU A 329 -20.58 -14.75 -1.17
N THR A 330 -19.48 -15.50 -0.98
CA THR A 330 -18.41 -15.60 -1.96
C THR A 330 -18.95 -16.04 -3.33
N LEU A 331 -19.73 -17.13 -3.37
CA LEU A 331 -20.31 -17.63 -4.63
C LEU A 331 -21.29 -16.62 -5.25
N ARG A 332 -22.13 -15.97 -4.43
CA ARG A 332 -23.06 -14.93 -4.88
C ARG A 332 -22.31 -13.77 -5.53
N TYR A 333 -21.23 -13.29 -4.91
CA TYR A 333 -20.41 -12.20 -5.43
C TYR A 333 -19.69 -12.58 -6.72
N LEU A 334 -19.06 -13.76 -6.80
CA LEU A 334 -18.40 -14.23 -8.02
C LEU A 334 -19.40 -14.31 -9.19
N ARG A 335 -20.62 -14.81 -8.93
CA ARG A 335 -21.70 -14.81 -9.92
C ARG A 335 -22.13 -13.39 -10.30
N ASN A 336 -22.33 -12.50 -9.34
CA ASN A 336 -22.77 -11.13 -9.63
C ASN A 336 -21.71 -10.30 -10.34
N THR A 337 -20.43 -10.58 -10.15
CA THR A 337 -19.32 -9.89 -10.83
C THR A 337 -18.94 -10.53 -12.18
N GLY A 338 -19.80 -11.39 -12.72
CA GLY A 338 -19.66 -11.89 -14.07
C GLY A 338 -18.70 -13.05 -14.25
N ARG A 339 -18.21 -13.70 -13.18
CA ARG A 339 -17.39 -14.92 -13.32
C ARG A 339 -18.18 -16.06 -13.97
N ASP A 340 -17.48 -16.90 -14.71
CA ASP A 340 -18.08 -18.03 -15.41
C ASP A 340 -18.71 -19.02 -14.42
N GLU A 341 -19.87 -19.58 -14.76
CA GLU A 341 -20.57 -20.52 -13.86
C GLU A 341 -19.74 -21.78 -13.59
N ASP A 342 -18.93 -22.24 -14.56
CA ASP A 342 -18.01 -23.37 -14.36
C ASP A 342 -16.92 -23.04 -13.32
N ARG A 343 -16.45 -21.79 -13.27
CA ARG A 343 -15.53 -21.32 -12.23
C ARG A 343 -16.22 -21.32 -10.87
N VAL A 344 -17.46 -20.81 -10.79
CA VAL A 344 -18.24 -20.78 -9.53
C VAL A 344 -18.46 -22.20 -9.01
N ALA A 345 -18.81 -23.15 -9.88
CA ALA A 345 -18.96 -24.56 -9.54
C ALA A 345 -17.63 -25.20 -9.09
N LEU A 346 -16.51 -24.84 -9.74
CA LEU A 346 -15.18 -25.31 -9.34
C LEU A 346 -14.81 -24.79 -7.94
N VAL A 347 -15.04 -23.51 -7.66
CA VAL A 347 -14.75 -22.90 -6.35
C VAL A 347 -15.50 -23.62 -5.24
N GLU A 348 -16.80 -23.89 -5.43
CA GLU A 348 -17.59 -24.63 -4.43
C GLU A 348 -17.05 -26.04 -4.22
N ALA A 349 -16.89 -26.82 -5.30
CA ALA A 349 -16.44 -28.21 -5.22
C ALA A 349 -15.06 -28.32 -4.56
N TYR A 350 -14.13 -27.47 -4.99
CA TYR A 350 -12.76 -27.42 -4.44
C TYR A 350 -12.75 -27.08 -2.95
N ALA A 351 -13.51 -26.04 -2.56
CA ALA A 351 -13.56 -25.59 -1.17
C ALA A 351 -14.13 -26.67 -0.24
N ARG A 352 -15.15 -27.41 -0.69
CA ARG A 352 -15.74 -28.51 0.08
C ARG A 352 -14.75 -29.67 0.23
N GLU A 353 -14.09 -30.06 -0.86
CA GLU A 353 -13.19 -31.20 -0.89
C GLU A 353 -11.92 -31.00 -0.05
N ASN A 354 -11.38 -29.78 -0.03
CA ASN A 354 -10.20 -29.43 0.78
C ASN A 354 -10.54 -28.82 2.16
N GLY A 355 -11.81 -28.86 2.58
CA GLY A 355 -12.23 -28.36 3.89
C GLY A 355 -12.03 -26.86 4.09
N MET A 356 -12.03 -26.08 3.01
CA MET A 356 -11.91 -24.61 3.00
C MET A 356 -13.29 -23.90 3.02
N TRP A 357 -14.38 -24.67 2.96
CA TRP A 357 -15.75 -24.16 3.02
C TRP A 357 -16.18 -23.82 4.45
N ARG A 358 -16.74 -22.63 4.65
CA ARG A 358 -17.34 -22.21 5.93
C ARG A 358 -18.80 -22.66 6.01
N GLY A 359 -19.01 -23.76 6.73
CA GLY A 359 -20.34 -24.26 7.13
C GLY A 359 -20.82 -23.70 8.48
N ALA A 360 -21.97 -24.18 8.94
CA ALA A 360 -22.52 -23.84 10.27
C ALA A 360 -21.69 -24.45 11.42
N ASP A 361 -20.91 -25.49 11.12
CA ASP A 361 -20.00 -26.23 12.00
C ASP A 361 -18.55 -25.74 11.92
N TYR A 362 -18.31 -24.59 11.28
CA TYR A 362 -16.97 -24.04 11.11
C TYR A 362 -16.36 -23.60 12.46
N ASP A 363 -15.49 -24.45 13.01
CA ASP A 363 -14.80 -24.25 14.31
C ASP A 363 -13.28 -24.56 14.24
N PRO A 364 -12.48 -23.69 13.58
CA PRO A 364 -11.04 -23.86 13.52
C PRO A 364 -10.35 -23.58 14.87
N ILE A 365 -9.15 -24.14 15.04
CA ILE A 365 -8.25 -23.78 16.13
C ILE A 365 -7.53 -22.48 15.76
N TYR A 366 -7.70 -21.44 16.57
CA TYR A 366 -6.97 -20.18 16.46
C TYR A 366 -5.94 -20.04 17.58
N THR A 367 -4.88 -19.29 17.32
CA THR A 367 -3.86 -18.94 18.34
C THR A 367 -4.46 -18.10 19.46
N ASP A 368 -5.39 -17.21 19.11
CA ASP A 368 -6.12 -16.33 20.01
C ASP A 368 -7.44 -15.91 19.35
N THR A 369 -8.39 -15.38 20.10
CA THR A 369 -9.69 -14.95 19.58
C THR A 369 -10.10 -13.56 20.06
N LEU A 370 -10.97 -12.92 19.27
CA LEU A 370 -11.72 -11.72 19.59
C LEU A 370 -13.17 -11.90 19.17
N THR A 371 -14.08 -11.11 19.75
CA THR A 371 -15.49 -11.12 19.36
C THR A 371 -16.02 -9.69 19.29
N LEU A 372 -16.84 -9.43 18.28
CA LEU A 372 -17.58 -8.19 18.10
C LEU A 372 -19.04 -8.51 17.76
N ASP A 373 -19.95 -7.97 18.57
CA ASP A 373 -21.38 -7.93 18.26
C ASP A 373 -21.66 -6.69 17.40
N MET A 374 -22.08 -6.92 16.15
CA MET A 374 -22.34 -5.86 15.18
C MET A 374 -23.53 -4.96 15.58
N SER A 375 -24.39 -5.40 16.50
CA SER A 375 -25.47 -4.56 17.04
C SER A 375 -24.95 -3.40 17.90
N THR A 376 -23.67 -3.42 18.27
CA THR A 376 -23.01 -2.37 19.06
C THR A 376 -22.34 -1.29 18.21
N ILE A 377 -22.37 -1.44 16.88
CA ILE A 377 -21.78 -0.45 15.96
C ILE A 377 -22.61 0.83 15.98
N VAL A 378 -21.90 1.96 15.94
CA VAL A 378 -22.47 3.30 15.84
C VAL A 378 -21.77 4.05 14.71
N PRO A 379 -22.42 5.05 14.08
CA PRO A 379 -21.78 5.91 13.10
C PRO A 379 -20.50 6.52 13.68
N ALA A 380 -19.41 6.53 12.90
CA ALA A 380 -18.10 6.93 13.38
C ALA A 380 -17.19 7.48 12.29
N ILE A 381 -16.15 8.17 12.74
CA ILE A 381 -15.01 8.61 11.93
C ILE A 381 -13.71 8.18 12.62
N SER A 382 -12.58 8.24 11.92
CA SER A 382 -11.25 8.06 12.52
C SER A 382 -10.32 9.22 12.20
N GLY A 383 -9.62 9.77 13.19
CA GLY A 383 -8.67 10.87 13.01
C GLY A 383 -8.31 11.61 14.29
N PRO A 384 -7.59 12.75 14.19
CA PRO A 384 -7.20 13.45 12.96
C PRO A 384 -5.89 12.96 12.32
N LYS A 385 -5.16 12.03 12.94
CA LYS A 385 -3.79 11.66 12.51
C LYS A 385 -3.56 10.17 12.26
N ARG A 386 -4.41 9.26 12.77
CA ARG A 386 -4.21 7.81 12.61
C ARG A 386 -5.52 7.08 12.33
N PRO A 387 -5.50 5.96 11.58
CA PRO A 387 -6.72 5.21 11.25
C PRO A 387 -7.41 4.54 12.45
N GLN A 388 -6.64 4.18 13.47
CA GLN A 388 -7.13 3.56 14.71
C GLN A 388 -7.71 4.55 15.73
N ASP A 389 -7.59 5.86 15.49
CA ASP A 389 -8.15 6.92 16.34
C ASP A 389 -9.66 7.04 16.10
N TYR A 390 -10.41 5.98 16.43
CA TYR A 390 -11.87 5.89 16.28
C TYR A 390 -12.60 6.87 17.18
N ILE A 391 -13.53 7.61 16.61
CA ILE A 391 -14.39 8.59 17.27
C ILE A 391 -15.83 8.32 16.86
N ALA A 392 -16.71 8.05 17.82
CA ALA A 392 -18.15 7.99 17.57
C ALA A 392 -18.62 9.35 17.05
N LEU A 393 -19.54 9.36 16.09
CA LEU A 393 -19.91 10.58 15.36
C LEU A 393 -20.41 11.71 16.28
N ASP A 394 -21.18 11.34 17.32
CA ASP A 394 -21.71 12.24 18.34
C ASP A 394 -20.65 12.84 19.29
N LYS A 395 -19.37 12.46 19.12
CA LYS A 395 -18.22 13.01 19.84
C LYS A 395 -17.24 13.73 18.93
N ALA A 396 -17.43 13.67 17.61
CA ALA A 396 -16.47 14.15 16.62
C ALA A 396 -16.09 15.63 16.82
N ALA A 397 -17.07 16.52 16.94
CA ALA A 397 -16.84 17.94 17.17
C ALA A 397 -16.08 18.19 18.49
N SER A 398 -16.53 17.57 19.59
CA SER A 398 -15.88 17.74 20.90
C SER A 398 -14.43 17.24 20.92
N ALA A 399 -14.16 16.12 20.23
CA ALA A 399 -12.82 15.58 20.09
C ALA A 399 -11.92 16.50 19.25
N PHE A 400 -12.47 17.11 18.20
CA PHE A 400 -11.73 18.10 17.41
C PHE A 400 -11.45 19.38 18.21
N CYS A 401 -12.40 19.92 18.96
CA CYS A 401 -12.15 21.09 19.82
C CYS A 401 -11.06 20.80 20.87
N ALA A 402 -11.04 19.59 21.44
CA ALA A 402 -9.98 19.15 22.34
C ALA A 402 -8.61 19.06 21.63
N TYR A 403 -8.59 18.58 20.38
CA TYR A 403 -7.38 18.57 19.55
C TYR A 403 -6.84 19.99 19.28
N VAL A 404 -7.69 20.92 18.87
CA VAL A 404 -7.30 22.33 18.63
C VAL A 404 -6.73 22.96 19.91
N LYS A 405 -7.38 22.72 21.06
CA LYS A 405 -6.89 23.18 22.35
C LYS A 405 -5.47 22.66 22.61
N GLY A 406 -5.23 21.36 22.46
CA GLY A 406 -3.91 20.76 22.67
C GLY A 406 -2.82 21.30 21.74
N GLU A 407 -3.14 21.59 20.48
CA GLU A 407 -2.18 22.15 19.50
C GLU A 407 -1.84 23.64 19.75
N ARG A 408 -2.68 24.34 20.52
CA ARG A 408 -2.62 25.80 20.70
C ARG A 408 -2.48 26.27 22.15
N GLU A 409 -2.48 25.38 23.14
CA GLU A 409 -2.19 25.70 24.53
C GLU A 409 -0.80 26.39 24.67
N GLY A 410 -0.75 27.50 25.43
CA GLY A 410 0.50 28.18 25.79
C GLY A 410 1.17 29.08 24.74
N LYS A 411 0.65 29.21 23.51
CA LYS A 411 1.21 30.10 22.48
C LYS A 411 0.63 31.52 22.59
N LYS A 412 1.39 32.46 23.18
CA LYS A 412 1.07 33.91 23.08
C LYS A 412 1.13 34.36 21.61
N ALA A 413 0.22 35.24 21.20
CA ALA A 413 0.28 35.86 19.87
C ALA A 413 1.65 36.54 19.66
N ASN A 414 2.31 36.28 18.53
CA ASN A 414 3.61 36.88 18.23
C ASN A 414 3.44 38.34 17.76
N GLU A 415 4.52 39.13 17.76
CA GLU A 415 4.46 40.57 17.40
C GLU A 415 3.95 40.79 15.97
N LYS A 416 4.30 39.90 15.03
CA LYS A 416 3.76 39.91 13.66
C LYS A 416 2.23 39.84 13.61
N GLN A 417 1.59 39.09 14.50
CA GLN A 417 0.13 38.99 14.58
C GLN A 417 -0.50 40.27 15.13
N LYS A 418 0.19 40.96 16.05
CA LYS A 418 -0.26 42.25 16.59
C LYS A 418 -0.16 43.37 15.55
N ASP A 419 0.96 43.46 14.84
CA ASP A 419 1.17 44.46 13.77
C ASP A 419 0.20 44.27 12.60
N ARG A 420 -0.16 43.02 12.28
CA ARG A 420 -1.14 42.72 11.22
C ARG A 420 -2.55 43.16 11.62
N TRP A 421 -2.95 42.97 12.88
CA TRP A 421 -4.24 43.44 13.39
C TRP A 421 -4.37 44.97 13.38
N GLU A 422 -3.27 45.69 13.60
CA GLU A 422 -3.26 47.17 13.56
C GLU A 422 -3.32 47.73 12.12
N SER A 423 -2.84 46.97 11.12
CA SER A 423 -2.77 47.43 9.71
C SER A 423 -3.98 47.07 8.83
N GLU A 424 -4.80 46.09 9.21
CA GLU A 424 -5.88 45.56 8.34
C GLU A 424 -7.25 46.26 8.44
N GLY A 425 -7.42 47.27 9.30
CA GLY A 425 -8.58 48.18 9.31
C GLY A 425 -9.99 47.54 9.23
N GLY A 426 -10.66 47.38 10.38
CA GLY A 426 -12.12 47.15 10.43
C GLY A 426 -12.61 45.88 9.73
N GLN A 427 -12.16 44.72 10.18
CA GLN A 427 -12.69 43.43 9.73
C GLN A 427 -14.20 43.30 10.07
N PRO A 428 -15.02 42.62 9.24
CA PRO A 428 -16.41 42.32 9.57
C PRO A 428 -16.50 41.54 10.90
N ALA A 429 -17.60 41.71 11.62
CA ALA A 429 -17.82 41.05 12.92
C ALA A 429 -17.55 39.53 12.80
N PRO A 430 -16.75 38.93 13.70
CA PRO A 430 -16.43 37.51 13.61
C PRO A 430 -17.72 36.69 13.70
N ARG A 431 -17.85 35.69 12.81
CA ARG A 431 -18.88 34.66 12.98
C ARG A 431 -18.49 33.80 14.18
N GLU A 432 -19.46 33.45 15.00
CA GLU A 432 -19.26 32.52 16.11
C GLU A 432 -18.82 31.16 15.56
N ILE A 433 -17.69 30.63 16.08
CA ILE A 433 -17.22 29.29 15.73
C ILE A 433 -17.84 28.33 16.74
N PRO A 434 -18.62 27.32 16.31
CA PRO A 434 -19.22 26.36 17.21
C PRO A 434 -18.18 25.72 18.14
N GLY A 435 -18.45 25.67 19.44
CA GLY A 435 -17.54 25.04 20.41
C GLY A 435 -16.21 25.75 20.64
N ASP A 436 -15.97 26.95 20.10
CA ASP A 436 -14.72 27.68 20.33
C ASP A 436 -14.66 28.27 21.75
N ALA A 437 -13.81 27.69 22.59
CA ALA A 437 -13.48 28.21 23.92
C ALA A 437 -12.34 29.28 23.90
N GLY A 438 -12.13 29.95 22.75
CA GLY A 438 -11.11 30.99 22.56
C GLY A 438 -9.76 30.47 22.06
N HIS A 439 -9.71 29.26 21.50
CA HIS A 439 -8.48 28.63 21.01
C HIS A 439 -8.37 28.62 19.48
N HIS A 440 -9.46 28.82 18.76
CA HIS A 440 -9.46 28.74 17.30
C HIS A 440 -8.82 29.98 16.66
N ARG A 441 -7.96 29.77 15.69
CA ARG A 441 -7.52 30.80 14.75
C ARG A 441 -8.54 31.00 13.65
N ARG A 442 -8.54 32.21 13.10
CA ARG A 442 -9.44 32.70 12.07
C ARG A 442 -8.61 33.31 10.95
N GLY A 443 -9.04 33.11 9.72
CA GLY A 443 -8.48 33.71 8.53
C GLY A 443 -9.55 34.07 7.52
N PHE A 444 -9.19 34.92 6.57
CA PHE A 444 -10.13 35.40 5.57
C PHE A 444 -9.59 35.15 4.18
N VAL A 445 -10.46 34.67 3.31
CA VAL A 445 -10.20 34.59 1.87
C VAL A 445 -10.89 35.79 1.24
N ALA A 446 -10.09 36.68 0.64
CA ALA A 446 -10.60 37.84 -0.08
C ALA A 446 -11.43 37.40 -1.28
N SER A 447 -12.36 38.25 -1.73
CA SER A 447 -13.16 38.00 -2.94
C SER A 447 -12.27 37.67 -4.13
N VAL A 448 -12.43 36.47 -4.69
CA VAL A 448 -11.78 36.04 -5.94
C VAL A 448 -12.88 35.92 -7.00
N ASN A 449 -12.70 36.55 -8.16
CA ASN A 449 -13.58 36.43 -9.33
C ASN A 449 -15.08 36.72 -9.08
N GLY A 450 -15.40 37.64 -8.16
CA GLY A 450 -16.79 38.04 -7.87
C GLY A 450 -17.54 37.16 -6.86
N ALA A 451 -16.85 36.20 -6.22
CA ALA A 451 -17.39 35.48 -5.07
C ALA A 451 -17.27 36.32 -3.79
N ASP A 452 -18.28 36.23 -2.92
CA ASP A 452 -18.26 36.91 -1.62
C ASP A 452 -17.07 36.45 -0.77
N PRO A 453 -16.41 37.36 -0.03
CA PRO A 453 -15.36 36.98 0.90
C PRO A 453 -15.92 36.06 1.97
N TYR A 454 -15.15 35.04 2.36
CA TYR A 454 -15.54 34.10 3.41
C TYR A 454 -14.42 33.93 4.44
N GLN A 455 -14.83 33.63 5.67
CA GLN A 455 -13.93 33.34 6.77
C GLN A 455 -13.63 31.85 6.80
N LEU A 456 -12.34 31.51 6.94
CA LEU A 456 -11.87 30.19 7.34
C LEU A 456 -11.43 30.25 8.79
N HIS A 457 -11.37 29.10 9.44
CA HIS A 457 -10.85 28.97 10.80
C HIS A 457 -10.34 27.55 11.01
N ASP A 458 -9.79 27.29 12.19
CA ASP A 458 -9.47 25.92 12.58
C ASP A 458 -10.71 25.05 12.49
N GLY A 459 -10.62 23.92 11.78
CA GLY A 459 -11.76 23.04 11.57
C GLY A 459 -12.49 23.25 10.25
N SER A 460 -12.20 24.32 9.49
CA SER A 460 -12.74 24.45 8.14
C SER A 460 -12.30 23.26 7.29
N ILE A 461 -13.29 22.55 6.75
CA ILE A 461 -13.09 21.38 5.89
C ILE A 461 -12.79 21.91 4.50
N VAL A 462 -11.56 21.75 4.04
CA VAL A 462 -11.09 22.26 2.75
C VAL A 462 -10.98 21.18 1.68
N ILE A 463 -11.03 19.91 2.08
CA ILE A 463 -11.10 18.75 1.17
C ILE A 463 -12.17 17.79 1.68
N ALA A 464 -13.10 17.39 0.81
CA ALA A 464 -14.06 16.32 1.05
C ALA A 464 -14.07 15.35 -0.14
N SER A 465 -13.50 14.16 0.02
CA SER A 465 -13.22 13.28 -1.13
C SER A 465 -13.83 11.89 -0.95
N ILE A 466 -14.74 11.53 -1.86
CA ILE A 466 -15.15 10.13 -2.05
C ILE A 466 -14.10 9.49 -2.96
N THR A 467 -13.23 8.68 -2.37
CA THR A 467 -12.03 8.11 -2.99
C THR A 467 -11.78 6.71 -2.41
N SER A 468 -10.68 6.09 -2.86
CA SER A 468 -10.14 4.82 -2.38
C SER A 468 -10.93 3.58 -2.77
N CYS A 469 -10.21 2.52 -3.13
CA CYS A 469 -10.77 1.19 -3.34
C CYS A 469 -11.49 0.64 -2.09
N THR A 470 -11.13 1.10 -0.88
CA THR A 470 -11.71 0.64 0.40
C THR A 470 -13.24 0.76 0.44
N ASN A 471 -13.76 1.91 -0.03
CA ASN A 471 -15.19 2.22 0.04
C ASN A 471 -15.85 2.33 -1.34
N THR A 472 -15.11 2.68 -2.40
CA THR A 472 -15.71 2.82 -3.75
C THR A 472 -16.06 1.48 -4.40
N SER A 473 -15.45 0.39 -3.94
CA SER A 473 -15.85 -0.99 -4.27
C SER A 473 -17.13 -1.45 -3.59
N ASN A 474 -17.65 -0.65 -2.66
CA ASN A 474 -18.80 -1.00 -1.86
C ASN A 474 -20.05 -0.24 -2.35
N PRO A 475 -20.94 -0.90 -3.12
CA PRO A 475 -22.08 -0.22 -3.72
C PRO A 475 -23.07 0.32 -2.67
N TYR A 476 -23.15 -0.29 -1.49
CA TYR A 476 -24.09 0.14 -0.44
C TYR A 476 -23.76 1.56 0.05
N VAL A 477 -22.47 1.85 0.31
CA VAL A 477 -22.05 3.19 0.75
C VAL A 477 -22.00 4.20 -0.40
N MET A 478 -21.74 3.76 -1.63
CA MET A 478 -21.74 4.65 -2.80
C MET A 478 -23.16 5.09 -3.18
N ILE A 479 -24.12 4.16 -3.21
CA ILE A 479 -25.55 4.48 -3.37
C ILE A 479 -26.05 5.31 -2.18
N GLY A 480 -25.61 4.98 -0.95
CA GLY A 480 -25.92 5.77 0.24
C GLY A 480 -25.46 7.22 0.10
N ALA A 481 -24.25 7.47 -0.41
CA ALA A 481 -23.74 8.82 -0.67
C ALA A 481 -24.57 9.56 -1.72
N GLY A 482 -24.94 8.88 -2.81
CA GLY A 482 -25.83 9.45 -3.82
C GLY A 482 -27.20 9.83 -3.25
N LEU A 483 -27.79 8.99 -2.40
CA LEU A 483 -29.09 9.27 -1.77
C LEU A 483 -29.02 10.44 -0.80
N VAL A 484 -27.94 10.58 -0.02
CA VAL A 484 -27.70 11.78 0.80
C VAL A 484 -27.60 13.02 -0.09
N ALA A 485 -26.86 12.95 -1.20
CA ALA A 485 -26.75 14.06 -2.15
C ALA A 485 -28.11 14.44 -2.77
N ARG A 486 -28.92 13.46 -3.15
CA ARG A 486 -30.29 13.67 -3.66
C ARG A 486 -31.16 14.40 -2.65
N LYS A 487 -31.25 13.87 -1.43
CA LYS A 487 -32.07 14.44 -0.34
C LYS A 487 -31.59 15.84 0.06
N ALA A 488 -30.29 16.11 -0.04
CA ALA A 488 -29.70 17.43 0.16
C ALA A 488 -30.09 18.41 -0.95
N ARG A 489 -29.95 18.00 -2.21
CA ARG A 489 -30.30 18.78 -3.40
C ARG A 489 -31.78 19.15 -3.44
N GLU A 490 -32.66 18.21 -3.13
CA GLU A 490 -34.12 18.44 -3.05
C GLU A 490 -34.46 19.57 -2.08
N ARG A 491 -33.77 19.61 -0.93
CA ARG A 491 -33.90 20.65 0.10
C ARG A 491 -33.14 21.94 -0.23
N GLY A 492 -32.39 22.00 -1.31
CA GLY A 492 -31.64 23.19 -1.74
C GLY A 492 -30.30 23.38 -1.04
N LEU A 493 -29.76 22.36 -0.37
CA LEU A 493 -28.42 22.39 0.19
C LEU A 493 -27.37 22.16 -0.90
N THR A 494 -26.19 22.75 -0.71
CA THR A 494 -25.00 22.49 -1.52
C THR A 494 -23.74 22.58 -0.65
N ARG A 495 -22.60 22.12 -1.16
CA ARG A 495 -21.32 22.20 -0.44
C ARG A 495 -20.94 23.64 -0.14
N LYS A 496 -20.12 23.85 0.89
CA LYS A 496 -19.50 25.17 1.10
C LYS A 496 -18.48 25.48 -0.01
N PRO A 497 -18.32 26.76 -0.40
CA PRO A 497 -17.50 27.14 -1.55
C PRO A 497 -16.02 26.79 -1.38
N TRP A 498 -15.49 26.83 -0.15
CA TRP A 498 -14.10 26.50 0.17
C TRP A 498 -13.77 25.00 0.20
N VAL A 499 -14.78 24.12 0.08
CA VAL A 499 -14.58 22.67 0.15
C VAL A 499 -14.24 22.14 -1.24
N LYS A 500 -13.02 21.64 -1.42
CA LYS A 500 -12.63 20.88 -2.61
C LYS A 500 -13.27 19.49 -2.56
N THR A 501 -14.34 19.30 -3.32
CA THR A 501 -15.06 18.02 -3.42
C THR A 501 -14.59 17.19 -4.62
N SER A 502 -14.58 15.86 -4.47
CA SER A 502 -14.24 14.96 -5.56
C SER A 502 -14.84 13.57 -5.41
N LEU A 503 -15.22 12.98 -6.55
CA LEU A 503 -15.61 11.59 -6.69
C LEU A 503 -14.57 10.86 -7.57
N ALA A 504 -13.82 9.95 -6.98
CA ALA A 504 -12.81 9.13 -7.65
C ALA A 504 -13.11 7.64 -7.44
N PRO A 505 -13.96 7.03 -8.28
CA PRO A 505 -14.32 5.63 -8.16
C PRO A 505 -13.16 4.69 -8.49
N GLY A 506 -13.13 3.50 -7.89
CA GLY A 506 -12.12 2.50 -8.20
C GLY A 506 -12.46 1.58 -9.38
N SER A 507 -13.61 1.74 -10.04
CA SER A 507 -13.88 1.14 -11.35
C SER A 507 -14.98 1.90 -12.10
N GLN A 508 -15.08 1.69 -13.41
CA GLN A 508 -16.15 2.25 -14.25
C GLN A 508 -17.54 1.67 -13.91
N VAL A 509 -17.61 0.50 -13.26
CA VAL A 509 -18.89 -0.09 -12.81
C VAL A 509 -19.58 0.80 -11.78
N VAL A 510 -18.80 1.53 -10.98
CA VAL A 510 -19.35 2.48 -10.00
C VAL A 510 -20.14 3.60 -10.66
N SER A 511 -19.57 4.21 -11.71
CA SER A 511 -20.28 5.22 -12.48
C SER A 511 -21.53 4.65 -13.14
N GLU A 512 -21.44 3.44 -13.70
CA GLU A 512 -22.58 2.77 -14.35
C GLU A 512 -23.79 2.62 -13.41
N TYR A 513 -23.58 2.08 -12.20
CA TYR A 513 -24.72 1.89 -11.29
C TYR A 513 -25.21 3.20 -10.66
N LEU A 514 -24.35 4.21 -10.51
CA LEU A 514 -24.75 5.55 -10.02
C LEU A 514 -25.59 6.28 -11.07
N GLU A 515 -25.21 6.18 -12.35
CA GLU A 515 -25.97 6.71 -13.48
C GLU A 515 -27.29 5.97 -13.66
N ALA A 516 -27.30 4.63 -13.63
CA ALA A 516 -28.51 3.83 -13.70
C ALA A 516 -29.48 4.06 -12.53
N ALA A 517 -28.97 4.45 -11.35
CA ALA A 517 -29.77 4.85 -10.20
C ALA A 517 -30.27 6.30 -10.27
N GLY A 518 -29.80 7.10 -11.23
CA GLY A 518 -30.05 8.54 -11.34
C GLY A 518 -29.44 9.32 -10.17
N LEU A 519 -28.31 8.86 -9.62
CA LEU A 519 -27.63 9.46 -8.47
C LEU A 519 -26.38 10.26 -8.86
N GLN A 520 -25.80 10.02 -10.04
CA GLN A 520 -24.63 10.77 -10.50
C GLN A 520 -24.94 12.27 -10.64
N GLU A 521 -26.10 12.63 -11.20
CA GLU A 521 -26.53 14.03 -11.31
C GLU A 521 -26.72 14.70 -9.94
N ASP A 522 -27.16 13.93 -8.93
CA ASP A 522 -27.34 14.42 -7.57
C ASP A 522 -25.99 14.68 -6.89
N LEU A 523 -25.01 13.79 -7.08
CA LEU A 523 -23.64 13.98 -6.62
C LEU A 523 -22.98 15.19 -7.29
N ASP A 524 -23.14 15.31 -8.61
CA ASP A 524 -22.62 16.42 -9.41
C ASP A 524 -23.18 17.77 -8.92
N ALA A 525 -24.48 17.84 -8.60
CA ALA A 525 -25.12 19.05 -8.10
C ALA A 525 -24.56 19.54 -6.74
N ILE A 526 -23.98 18.64 -5.95
CA ILE A 526 -23.31 18.95 -4.68
C ILE A 526 -21.79 19.12 -4.87
N GLY A 527 -21.28 18.97 -6.10
CA GLY A 527 -19.88 19.16 -6.47
C GLY A 527 -19.02 17.90 -6.43
N PHE A 528 -19.62 16.73 -6.23
CA PHE A 528 -18.93 15.43 -6.30
C PHE A 528 -18.87 14.89 -7.73
N ASN A 529 -18.39 15.71 -8.66
CA ASN A 529 -18.16 15.29 -10.03
C ASN A 529 -17.06 14.24 -10.11
N LEU A 530 -17.17 13.36 -11.10
CA LEU A 530 -16.11 12.42 -11.46
C LEU A 530 -14.82 13.20 -11.76
N VAL A 531 -13.73 12.85 -11.05
CA VAL A 531 -12.41 13.45 -11.25
C VAL A 531 -11.40 12.51 -11.89
N GLY A 532 -11.64 11.20 -11.85
CA GLY A 532 -10.73 10.18 -12.36
C GLY A 532 -11.04 8.79 -11.78
N TYR A 533 -10.61 7.74 -12.47
CA TYR A 533 -10.63 6.37 -11.96
C TYR A 533 -9.23 5.99 -11.46
N GLY A 534 -8.92 6.33 -10.21
CA GLY A 534 -7.58 6.13 -9.65
C GLY A 534 -7.48 6.54 -8.18
N CYS A 535 -6.32 6.25 -7.57
CA CYS A 535 -6.08 6.43 -6.13
C CYS A 535 -6.26 7.87 -5.64
N THR A 536 -5.92 8.86 -6.47
CA THR A 536 -6.19 10.30 -6.23
C THR A 536 -5.90 10.75 -4.78
N THR A 537 -6.88 11.34 -4.07
CA THR A 537 -6.74 11.84 -2.70
C THR A 537 -6.27 10.76 -1.72
N CYS A 538 -6.64 9.48 -1.91
CA CYS A 538 -6.25 8.38 -1.02
C CYS A 538 -4.72 8.20 -0.91
N ILE A 539 -3.99 8.49 -2.00
CA ILE A 539 -2.52 8.40 -2.03
C ILE A 539 -1.83 9.75 -1.79
N GLY A 540 -2.60 10.83 -1.63
CA GLY A 540 -2.08 12.20 -1.54
C GLY A 540 -2.06 12.96 -2.86
N ASN A 541 -2.56 12.35 -3.95
CA ASN A 541 -2.74 13.02 -5.25
C ASN A 541 -4.00 13.91 -5.26
N SER A 542 -4.22 14.66 -4.17
CA SER A 542 -5.37 15.55 -4.01
C SER A 542 -5.30 16.79 -4.92
N GLY A 543 -4.15 17.03 -5.57
CA GLY A 543 -3.85 18.26 -6.30
C GLY A 543 -3.85 19.51 -5.40
N PRO A 544 -3.54 20.68 -5.96
CA PRO A 544 -3.48 21.93 -5.21
C PRO A 544 -4.88 22.38 -4.75
N LEU A 545 -4.95 23.06 -3.61
CA LEU A 545 -6.10 23.90 -3.27
C LEU A 545 -6.07 25.19 -4.10
N GLU A 546 -7.18 25.93 -4.13
CA GLU A 546 -7.19 27.26 -4.72
C GLU A 546 -6.10 28.15 -4.05
N PRO A 547 -5.31 28.91 -4.82
CA PRO A 547 -4.18 29.67 -4.28
C PRO A 547 -4.56 30.60 -3.11
N ALA A 548 -5.76 31.19 -3.16
CA ALA A 548 -6.25 32.07 -2.10
C ALA A 548 -6.57 31.30 -0.80
N ILE A 549 -7.11 30.08 -0.88
CA ILE A 549 -7.38 29.21 0.26
C ILE A 549 -6.06 28.73 0.87
N SER A 550 -5.14 28.19 0.04
CA SER A 550 -3.82 27.75 0.52
C SER A 550 -3.07 28.90 1.18
N LYS A 551 -3.06 30.10 0.57
CA LYS A 551 -2.46 31.29 1.16
C LYS A 551 -3.09 31.65 2.50
N ALA A 552 -4.42 31.62 2.63
CA ALA A 552 -5.10 31.90 3.90
C ALA A 552 -4.79 30.87 4.99
N ILE A 553 -4.71 29.58 4.64
CA ILE A 553 -4.32 28.54 5.60
C ILE A 553 -2.92 28.81 6.13
N ASN A 554 -1.96 29.11 5.25
CA ASN A 554 -0.57 29.31 5.60
C ASN A 554 -0.33 30.64 6.35
N ASP A 555 -0.88 31.76 5.87
CA ASP A 555 -0.66 33.09 6.46
C ASP A 555 -1.25 33.24 7.86
N TYR A 556 -2.35 32.55 8.13
CA TYR A 556 -3.05 32.59 9.42
C TYR A 556 -2.69 31.37 10.29
N ASP A 557 -1.92 30.41 9.75
CA ASP A 557 -1.57 29.12 10.36
C ASP A 557 -2.83 28.43 10.90
N LEU A 558 -3.78 28.19 10.00
CA LEU A 558 -5.03 27.48 10.27
C LEU A 558 -4.82 25.96 10.27
N ILE A 559 -5.60 25.26 11.09
CA ILE A 559 -5.75 23.81 11.04
C ILE A 559 -6.83 23.50 9.99
N GLY A 560 -6.42 23.44 8.73
CA GLY A 560 -7.27 22.93 7.64
C GLY A 560 -7.58 21.45 7.83
N VAL A 561 -8.82 21.07 7.50
CA VAL A 561 -9.33 19.69 7.67
C VAL A 561 -9.61 19.03 6.31
N SER A 562 -9.29 17.74 6.20
CA SER A 562 -9.85 16.87 5.16
C SER A 562 -10.76 15.79 5.76
N VAL A 563 -11.80 15.44 5.01
CA VAL A 563 -12.65 14.26 5.27
C VAL A 563 -12.66 13.41 4.02
N LEU A 564 -12.30 12.14 4.13
CA LEU A 564 -12.19 11.26 2.97
C LEU A 564 -12.64 9.83 3.27
N SER A 565 -13.13 9.12 2.26
CA SER A 565 -13.45 7.69 2.35
C SER A 565 -12.25 6.78 2.12
N GLY A 566 -11.05 7.23 2.53
CA GLY A 566 -9.81 6.48 2.43
C GLY A 566 -9.56 5.51 3.58
N ASN A 567 -8.33 5.02 3.68
CA ASN A 567 -7.85 4.14 4.76
C ASN A 567 -6.69 4.74 5.57
N ARG A 568 -6.03 5.81 5.09
CA ARG A 568 -4.92 6.49 5.78
C ARG A 568 -5.17 7.98 5.91
N ASN A 569 -4.84 8.52 7.07
CA ASN A 569 -5.06 9.92 7.45
C ASN A 569 -3.87 10.52 8.23
N PHE A 570 -2.66 10.02 7.98
CA PHE A 570 -1.44 10.56 8.57
C PHE A 570 -1.22 12.03 8.17
N GLU A 571 -0.65 12.81 9.08
CA GLU A 571 -0.31 14.22 8.82
C GLU A 571 0.65 14.34 7.62
N GLY A 572 0.39 15.27 6.70
CA GLY A 572 1.18 15.46 5.48
C GLY A 572 0.92 14.45 4.36
N ARG A 573 0.07 13.43 4.56
CA ARG A 573 -0.26 12.44 3.52
C ARG A 573 -1.25 12.96 2.48
N ILE A 574 -2.30 13.67 2.92
CA ILE A 574 -3.44 14.01 2.05
C ILE A 574 -3.15 15.26 1.21
N SER A 575 -2.72 16.33 1.87
CA SER A 575 -2.40 17.62 1.26
C SER A 575 -1.43 18.38 2.17
N PRO A 576 -0.48 19.17 1.63
CA PRO A 576 0.38 20.03 2.44
C PRO A 576 -0.38 21.11 3.21
N ASP A 577 -1.58 21.49 2.76
CA ASP A 577 -2.42 22.52 3.40
C ASP A 577 -3.33 21.95 4.50
N VAL A 578 -3.27 20.64 4.79
CA VAL A 578 -4.18 19.97 5.73
C VAL A 578 -3.41 19.33 6.87
N ARG A 579 -3.75 19.70 8.11
CA ARG A 579 -3.14 19.19 9.34
C ARG A 579 -3.97 18.11 10.04
N ALA A 580 -5.29 18.12 9.83
CA ALA A 580 -6.21 17.16 10.42
C ALA A 580 -6.99 16.42 9.34
N ASN A 581 -6.98 15.09 9.36
CA ASN A 581 -7.56 14.25 8.33
C ASN A 581 -8.48 13.20 8.98
N TYR A 582 -9.71 13.08 8.48
CA TYR A 582 -10.70 12.14 9.00
C TYR A 582 -11.13 11.12 7.95
N LEU A 583 -11.07 9.85 8.34
CA LEU A 583 -11.65 8.75 7.58
C LEU A 583 -13.14 8.65 7.92
N ALA A 584 -14.00 8.64 6.91
CA ALA A 584 -15.45 8.57 7.08
C ALA A 584 -16.10 7.78 5.94
N SER A 585 -17.33 7.30 6.13
CA SER A 585 -18.08 6.67 5.05
C SER A 585 -18.40 7.69 3.93
N PRO A 586 -18.50 7.27 2.66
CA PRO A 586 -18.92 8.15 1.56
C PRO A 586 -20.14 9.05 1.86
N PRO A 587 -21.26 8.59 2.47
CA PRO A 587 -22.37 9.49 2.82
C PRO A 587 -22.00 10.52 3.90
N LEU A 588 -21.14 10.19 4.86
CA LEU A 588 -20.62 11.18 5.81
C LEU A 588 -19.71 12.20 5.13
N VAL A 589 -18.90 11.81 4.15
CA VAL A 589 -18.09 12.75 3.35
C VAL A 589 -18.99 13.79 2.68
N VAL A 590 -20.13 13.38 2.11
CA VAL A 590 -21.13 14.31 1.54
C VAL A 590 -21.68 15.23 2.64
N ALA A 591 -22.11 14.70 3.78
CA ALA A 591 -22.66 15.49 4.87
C ALA A 591 -21.67 16.54 5.41
N TYR A 592 -20.40 16.16 5.58
CA TYR A 592 -19.35 17.08 5.99
C TYR A 592 -19.02 18.15 4.95
N ALA A 593 -19.18 17.85 3.65
CA ALA A 593 -19.02 18.87 2.60
C ALA A 593 -20.13 19.93 2.61
N LEU A 594 -21.36 19.55 2.96
CA LEU A 594 -22.50 20.48 3.11
C LEU A 594 -22.26 21.49 4.26
N VAL A 595 -21.73 20.99 5.37
CA VAL A 595 -21.43 21.81 6.56
C VAL A 595 -20.15 22.62 6.39
N GLY A 596 -19.08 21.99 5.89
CA GLY A 596 -17.77 22.61 5.65
C GLY A 596 -16.96 22.92 6.91
N ASP A 597 -17.34 22.37 8.07
CA ASP A 597 -16.75 22.66 9.37
C ASP A 597 -16.78 21.44 10.32
N MET A 598 -15.63 21.05 10.85
CA MET A 598 -15.45 19.95 11.80
C MET A 598 -15.93 20.29 13.22
N ASN A 599 -16.15 21.57 13.53
CA ASN A 599 -16.62 22.01 14.85
C ASN A 599 -18.12 21.83 15.05
N VAL A 600 -18.86 21.54 13.99
CA VAL A 600 -20.30 21.28 14.04
C VAL A 600 -20.53 19.81 14.39
N ASP A 601 -21.28 19.56 15.46
CA ASP A 601 -21.75 18.21 15.77
C ASP A 601 -22.90 17.82 14.84
N ILE A 602 -22.54 17.27 13.67
CA ILE A 602 -23.52 16.90 12.63
C ILE A 602 -24.51 15.81 13.07
N ALA A 603 -24.27 15.13 14.20
CA ALA A 603 -25.22 14.18 14.75
C ALA A 603 -26.43 14.87 15.42
N THR A 604 -26.26 16.10 15.91
CA THR A 604 -27.28 16.81 16.69
C THR A 604 -27.62 18.21 16.18
N GLN A 605 -26.73 18.83 15.41
CA GLN A 605 -26.89 20.18 14.86
C GLN A 605 -27.30 20.16 13.39
N PRO A 606 -27.94 21.22 12.88
CA PRO A 606 -28.34 21.30 11.48
C PRO A 606 -27.12 21.38 10.55
N LEU A 607 -27.25 20.73 9.39
CA LEU A 607 -26.26 20.78 8.31
C LEU A 607 -26.36 22.09 7.51
N GLY A 608 -27.54 22.68 7.50
CA GLY A 608 -27.88 23.91 6.79
C GLY A 608 -29.38 24.18 6.88
N GLN A 609 -29.84 25.16 6.11
CA GLN A 609 -31.25 25.50 6.01
C GLN A 609 -31.78 25.20 4.62
N ASP A 610 -33.02 24.71 4.55
CA ASP A 610 -33.70 24.48 3.28
C ASP A 610 -34.14 25.80 2.62
N LYS A 611 -34.80 25.70 1.46
CA LYS A 611 -35.31 26.85 0.69
C LYS A 611 -36.32 27.71 1.46
N ASP A 612 -36.97 27.16 2.46
CA ASP A 612 -37.98 27.82 3.29
C ASP A 612 -37.40 28.33 4.62
N GLY A 613 -36.09 28.11 4.86
CA GLY A 613 -35.37 28.52 6.06
C GLY A 613 -35.47 27.53 7.22
N ASN A 614 -35.99 26.31 7.01
CA ASN A 614 -36.04 25.29 8.06
C ASN A 614 -34.68 24.61 8.21
N ASP A 615 -34.33 24.31 9.45
CA ASP A 615 -33.12 23.55 9.79
C ASP A 615 -33.21 22.11 9.26
N VAL A 616 -32.18 21.69 8.51
CA VAL A 616 -32.05 20.33 7.96
C VAL A 616 -30.98 19.57 8.74
N PHE A 617 -31.35 18.46 9.35
CA PHE A 617 -30.46 17.61 10.15
C PHE A 617 -29.98 16.40 9.35
N LEU A 618 -28.92 15.74 9.83
CA LEU A 618 -28.38 14.53 9.20
C LEU A 618 -29.45 13.44 9.01
N LYS A 619 -30.29 13.22 10.02
CA LYS A 619 -31.41 12.26 9.97
C LYS A 619 -32.43 12.53 8.85
N ASP A 620 -32.55 13.78 8.38
CA ASP A 620 -33.49 14.14 7.33
C ASP A 620 -32.94 13.79 5.94
N LEU A 621 -31.62 13.63 5.84
CA LEU A 621 -30.90 13.27 4.61
C LEU A 621 -30.47 11.80 4.59
N TRP A 622 -30.38 11.14 5.75
CA TRP A 622 -29.81 9.80 5.83
C TRP A 622 -30.74 8.77 5.19
N PRO A 623 -30.24 7.93 4.26
CA PRO A 623 -31.03 6.86 3.66
C PRO A 623 -31.23 5.69 4.61
N THR A 624 -32.35 5.01 4.44
CA THR A 624 -32.61 3.73 5.10
C THR A 624 -31.89 2.58 4.40
N SER A 625 -31.63 1.49 5.11
CA SER A 625 -31.06 0.27 4.54
C SER A 625 -31.95 -0.31 3.43
N GLU A 626 -33.27 -0.20 3.54
CA GLU A 626 -34.21 -0.62 2.50
C GLU A 626 -34.06 0.19 1.21
N GLU A 627 -33.99 1.53 1.30
CA GLU A 627 -33.75 2.41 0.15
C GLU A 627 -32.45 2.07 -0.59
N ILE A 628 -31.38 1.77 0.16
CA ILE A 628 -30.08 1.40 -0.40
C ILE A 628 -30.17 0.03 -1.08
N ASN A 629 -30.66 -0.99 -0.37
CA ASN A 629 -30.71 -2.37 -0.86
C ASN A 629 -31.55 -2.47 -2.15
N ALA A 630 -32.69 -1.80 -2.20
CA ALA A 630 -33.56 -1.80 -3.38
C ALA A 630 -32.86 -1.21 -4.61
N LEU A 631 -32.00 -0.20 -4.45
CA LEU A 631 -31.21 0.35 -5.54
C LEU A 631 -30.04 -0.57 -5.91
N VAL A 632 -29.32 -1.11 -4.94
CA VAL A 632 -28.21 -2.06 -5.17
C VAL A 632 -28.69 -3.26 -5.99
N GLU A 633 -29.78 -3.91 -5.57
CA GLU A 633 -30.36 -5.07 -6.27
C GLU A 633 -30.80 -4.74 -7.69
N ARG A 634 -31.25 -3.50 -7.93
CA ARG A 634 -31.73 -3.06 -9.24
C ARG A 634 -30.61 -2.67 -10.20
N THR A 635 -29.53 -2.06 -9.72
CA THR A 635 -28.53 -1.40 -10.59
C THR A 635 -27.15 -2.07 -10.58
N VAL A 636 -26.82 -2.89 -9.59
CA VAL A 636 -25.52 -3.58 -9.50
C VAL A 636 -25.64 -4.99 -10.10
N THR A 637 -25.67 -5.04 -11.43
CA THR A 637 -26.04 -6.25 -12.19
C THR A 637 -24.82 -6.97 -12.79
N ARG A 638 -24.97 -8.28 -13.02
CA ARG A 638 -23.96 -9.12 -13.68
C ARG A 638 -23.58 -8.57 -15.06
N GLU A 639 -24.58 -8.09 -15.80
CA GLU A 639 -24.42 -7.55 -17.15
C GLU A 639 -23.54 -6.29 -17.15
N ALA A 640 -23.68 -5.44 -16.12
CA ALA A 640 -22.83 -4.24 -15.98
C ALA A 640 -21.36 -4.62 -15.78
N PHE A 641 -21.06 -5.61 -14.92
CA PHE A 641 -19.70 -6.10 -14.73
C PHE A 641 -19.13 -6.69 -16.03
N GLN A 642 -19.88 -7.59 -16.69
CA GLN A 642 -19.43 -8.20 -17.94
C GLN A 642 -19.18 -7.16 -19.03
N SER A 643 -20.06 -6.17 -19.17
CA SER A 643 -19.92 -5.12 -20.19
C SER A 643 -18.75 -4.18 -19.91
N LYS A 644 -18.56 -3.73 -18.67
CA LYS A 644 -17.48 -2.78 -18.34
C LYS A 644 -16.11 -3.42 -18.32
N TYR A 645 -16.02 -4.71 -17.98
CA TYR A 645 -14.75 -5.43 -17.95
C TYR A 645 -14.39 -6.14 -19.26
N ALA A 646 -15.30 -6.22 -20.24
CA ALA A 646 -15.03 -6.87 -21.54
C ALA A 646 -13.76 -6.34 -22.23
N ASP A 647 -13.52 -5.03 -22.15
CA ASP A 647 -12.40 -4.33 -22.79
C ASP A 647 -11.37 -3.80 -21.77
N VAL A 648 -11.28 -4.39 -20.56
CA VAL A 648 -10.45 -3.88 -19.45
C VAL A 648 -8.97 -3.69 -19.80
N PHE A 649 -8.41 -4.48 -20.72
CA PHE A 649 -7.00 -4.37 -21.14
C PHE A 649 -6.79 -3.51 -22.40
N LYS A 650 -7.87 -3.04 -23.04
CA LYS A 650 -7.82 -2.32 -24.32
C LYS A 650 -7.44 -0.86 -24.14
N GLY A 651 -7.98 -0.20 -23.12
CA GLY A 651 -7.75 1.21 -22.80
C GLY A 651 -8.43 2.19 -23.75
N ASP A 652 -8.32 3.48 -23.41
CA ASP A 652 -8.86 4.56 -24.23
C ASP A 652 -8.08 4.78 -25.53
N ASP A 653 -8.57 5.66 -26.39
CA ASP A 653 -7.94 5.96 -27.69
C ASP A 653 -6.51 6.51 -27.53
N LYS A 654 -6.24 7.23 -26.42
CA LYS A 654 -4.90 7.75 -26.13
C LYS A 654 -3.94 6.62 -25.80
N TRP A 655 -4.31 5.69 -24.91
CA TRP A 655 -3.52 4.52 -24.58
C TRP A 655 -3.24 3.69 -25.83
N GLN A 656 -4.27 3.43 -26.64
CA GLN A 656 -4.14 2.69 -27.90
C GLN A 656 -3.21 3.40 -28.88
N GLY A 657 -3.25 4.74 -28.93
CA GLY A 657 -2.40 5.59 -29.74
C GLY A 657 -0.93 5.70 -29.29
N VAL A 658 -0.58 5.26 -28.08
CA VAL A 658 0.82 5.25 -27.61
C VAL A 658 1.66 4.33 -28.50
N SER A 659 2.65 4.89 -29.19
CA SER A 659 3.61 4.12 -29.97
C SER A 659 4.67 3.48 -29.08
N VAL A 660 5.05 2.25 -29.40
CA VAL A 660 6.13 1.52 -28.72
C VAL A 660 7.13 1.04 -29.76
N SER A 661 8.43 1.11 -29.43
CA SER A 661 9.45 0.39 -30.18
C SER A 661 9.26 -1.11 -29.94
N GLY A 662 9.31 -1.91 -31.00
CA GLY A 662 9.37 -3.37 -30.85
C GLY A 662 10.76 -3.81 -30.35
N GLY A 663 10.88 -5.06 -29.93
CA GLY A 663 12.16 -5.67 -29.59
C GLY A 663 12.16 -6.40 -28.25
N GLU A 664 13.10 -7.32 -28.10
CA GLU A 664 13.26 -8.09 -26.85
C GLU A 664 13.91 -7.25 -25.74
N THR A 665 14.80 -6.33 -26.09
CA THR A 665 15.45 -5.39 -25.16
C THR A 665 14.89 -4.00 -25.35
N TYR A 666 14.90 -3.19 -24.29
CA TYR A 666 14.42 -1.83 -24.34
C TYR A 666 15.47 -0.89 -24.94
N ASP A 667 15.04 0.01 -25.82
CA ASP A 667 15.89 1.05 -26.39
C ASP A 667 15.91 2.26 -25.45
N TRP A 668 16.87 2.26 -24.50
CA TRP A 668 16.97 3.25 -23.44
C TRP A 668 17.22 4.66 -23.99
N PRO A 669 16.25 5.60 -23.91
CA PRO A 669 16.46 6.94 -24.44
C PRO A 669 17.50 7.70 -23.60
N PRO A 670 18.60 8.20 -24.20
CA PRO A 670 19.68 8.83 -23.43
C PRO A 670 19.28 10.15 -22.78
N THR A 671 18.24 10.81 -23.31
CA THR A 671 17.67 12.05 -22.76
C THR A 671 16.56 11.79 -21.75
N SER A 672 16.23 10.53 -21.48
CA SER A 672 15.16 10.17 -20.56
C SER A 672 15.45 10.70 -19.15
N THR A 673 14.45 11.35 -18.56
CA THR A 673 14.47 11.70 -17.13
C THR A 673 13.53 10.83 -16.31
N TYR A 674 12.83 9.85 -16.92
CA TYR A 674 11.92 8.94 -16.24
C TYR A 674 12.38 7.47 -16.24
N ILE A 675 13.01 6.98 -17.31
CA ILE A 675 13.36 5.58 -17.53
C ILE A 675 14.84 5.47 -17.93
N GLN A 676 15.68 4.92 -17.05
CA GLN A 676 17.10 4.73 -17.31
C GLN A 676 17.58 3.34 -16.90
N ASN A 677 18.54 2.80 -17.66
CA ASN A 677 19.12 1.49 -17.38
C ASN A 677 19.96 1.56 -16.08
N PRO A 678 19.53 0.91 -14.98
CA PRO A 678 20.28 0.92 -13.74
C PRO A 678 21.61 0.16 -13.87
N PRO A 679 22.63 0.49 -13.06
CA PRO A 679 23.96 -0.07 -13.22
C PRO A 679 24.12 -1.48 -12.63
N TYR A 680 23.06 -2.13 -12.15
CA TYR A 680 23.11 -3.36 -11.35
C TYR A 680 23.95 -4.49 -11.95
N PHE A 681 23.86 -4.70 -13.26
CA PHE A 681 24.49 -5.82 -13.96
C PHE A 681 25.76 -5.44 -14.73
N ARG A 682 26.23 -4.19 -14.62
CA ARG A 682 27.43 -3.74 -15.34
C ARG A 682 28.66 -4.50 -14.84
N GLY A 683 29.36 -5.17 -15.76
CA GLY A 683 30.58 -5.93 -15.44
C GLY A 683 30.33 -7.23 -14.65
N MET A 684 29.09 -7.69 -14.59
CA MET A 684 28.73 -8.94 -13.89
C MET A 684 29.42 -10.15 -14.54
N LYS A 685 29.97 -11.04 -13.69
CA LYS A 685 30.63 -12.29 -14.12
C LYS A 685 29.67 -13.48 -14.09
N PRO A 686 29.89 -14.52 -14.94
CA PRO A 686 29.08 -15.75 -14.94
C PRO A 686 29.10 -16.53 -13.62
N GLU A 687 30.21 -16.46 -12.88
CA GLU A 687 30.37 -17.11 -11.58
C GLU A 687 29.88 -16.20 -10.44
N ALA A 688 29.34 -16.82 -9.39
CA ALA A 688 28.99 -16.13 -8.15
C ALA A 688 30.25 -15.62 -7.45
N GLY A 689 30.10 -14.56 -6.65
CA GLY A 689 31.15 -14.05 -5.79
C GLY A 689 31.20 -14.80 -4.47
N SER A 690 31.93 -14.23 -3.51
CA SER A 690 31.93 -14.62 -2.11
C SER A 690 31.50 -13.44 -1.25
N ILE A 691 30.95 -13.72 -0.06
CA ILE A 691 30.75 -12.69 0.96
C ILE A 691 32.12 -12.36 1.55
N GLU A 692 32.51 -11.09 1.50
CA GLU A 692 33.80 -10.60 2.01
C GLU A 692 33.62 -9.87 3.34
N ASN A 693 34.68 -9.81 4.15
CA ASN A 693 34.70 -8.96 5.33
C ASN A 693 34.57 -7.48 4.93
N ILE A 694 33.94 -6.69 5.78
CA ILE A 694 33.86 -5.25 5.59
C ILE A 694 35.02 -4.63 6.37
N GLU A 695 35.92 -3.92 5.70
CA GLU A 695 37.11 -3.35 6.33
C GLU A 695 37.14 -1.82 6.23
N GLY A 696 37.35 -1.14 7.35
CA GLY A 696 37.57 0.31 7.39
C GLY A 696 36.41 1.15 6.85
N ALA A 697 35.18 0.67 6.97
CA ALA A 697 34.01 1.38 6.46
C ALA A 697 33.72 2.66 7.25
N ARG A 698 33.24 3.69 6.56
CA ARG A 698 32.84 4.97 7.16
C ARG A 698 31.36 4.98 7.53
N VAL A 699 31.04 5.67 8.62
CA VAL A 699 29.67 5.85 9.08
C VAL A 699 29.01 6.96 8.26
N LEU A 700 28.09 6.60 7.36
CA LEU A 700 27.38 7.56 6.52
C LEU A 700 26.28 8.30 7.30
N ALA A 701 25.58 7.60 8.19
CA ALA A 701 24.53 8.17 9.02
C ALA A 701 24.32 7.35 10.31
N VAL A 702 23.96 8.04 11.40
CA VAL A 702 23.45 7.43 12.63
C VAL A 702 22.01 7.89 12.79
N LEU A 703 21.07 6.96 12.71
CA LEU A 703 19.64 7.25 12.64
C LEU A 703 18.92 6.69 13.87
N GLY A 704 17.88 7.40 14.29
CA GLY A 704 17.10 7.05 15.47
C GLY A 704 16.20 5.82 15.33
N ASP A 705 15.24 5.70 16.24
CA ASP A 705 14.22 4.65 16.19
C ASP A 705 13.16 5.00 15.13
N MET A 706 12.43 3.99 14.64
CA MET A 706 11.28 4.17 13.73
C MET A 706 11.62 4.90 12.43
N ILE A 707 12.82 4.67 11.90
CA ILE A 707 13.21 5.17 10.58
C ILE A 707 12.40 4.44 9.51
N THR A 708 11.31 5.08 9.10
CA THR A 708 10.46 4.54 8.05
C THR A 708 11.14 4.49 6.67
N THR A 709 10.65 3.62 5.79
CA THR A 709 11.03 3.62 4.36
C THR A 709 10.73 4.95 3.65
N ASP A 710 9.85 5.81 4.19
CA ASP A 710 9.61 7.15 3.65
C ASP A 710 10.75 8.12 4.00
N HIS A 711 11.41 7.92 5.15
CA HIS A 711 12.65 8.62 5.49
C HIS A 711 13.80 8.18 4.56
N ILE A 712 13.90 6.87 4.30
CA ILE A 712 14.96 6.27 3.47
C ILE A 712 14.74 6.57 1.98
N SER A 713 13.51 6.48 1.49
CA SER A 713 13.17 6.68 0.08
C SER A 713 11.83 7.44 -0.02
N PRO A 714 11.86 8.79 0.03
CA PRO A 714 10.66 9.62 -0.08
C PRO A 714 9.99 9.44 -1.46
N ALA A 715 8.67 9.64 -1.51
CA ALA A 715 7.89 9.49 -2.74
C ALA A 715 7.24 10.79 -3.24
N GLY A 716 7.18 11.83 -2.39
CA GLY A 716 6.49 13.08 -2.69
C GLY A 716 7.26 14.03 -3.63
N SER A 717 6.76 15.27 -3.71
CA SER A 717 7.43 16.37 -4.42
C SER A 717 8.74 16.79 -3.73
N PHE A 718 9.66 17.36 -4.49
CA PHE A 718 10.94 17.86 -3.99
C PHE A 718 11.29 19.22 -4.62
N LYS A 719 12.16 19.97 -3.93
CA LYS A 719 12.54 21.34 -4.31
C LYS A 719 13.70 21.36 -5.31
N ALA A 720 13.83 22.45 -6.06
CA ALA A 720 14.90 22.69 -7.04
C ALA A 720 16.32 22.67 -6.43
N ASP A 721 16.48 23.01 -5.16
CA ASP A 721 17.77 23.08 -4.47
C ASP A 721 18.25 21.73 -3.92
N THR A 722 17.40 20.70 -3.93
CA THR A 722 17.79 19.31 -3.59
C THR A 722 18.71 18.71 -4.66
N PRO A 723 19.53 17.68 -4.35
CA PRO A 723 20.36 17.01 -5.37
C PRO A 723 19.56 16.54 -6.60
N ALA A 724 18.38 15.94 -6.37
CA ALA A 724 17.49 15.50 -7.44
C ALA A 724 16.92 16.68 -8.25
N GLY A 725 16.55 17.77 -7.57
CA GLY A 725 16.07 18.98 -8.23
C GLY A 725 17.13 19.66 -9.10
N LYS A 726 18.38 19.71 -8.62
CA LYS A 726 19.52 20.20 -9.40
C LYS A 726 19.75 19.34 -10.63
N TYR A 727 19.79 18.01 -10.48
CA TYR A 727 19.90 17.08 -11.60
C TYR A 727 18.83 17.32 -12.67
N LEU A 728 17.56 17.45 -12.29
CA LEU A 728 16.48 17.73 -13.25
C LEU A 728 16.60 19.11 -13.90
N SER A 729 17.02 20.12 -13.14
CA SER A 729 17.24 21.49 -13.65
C SER A 729 18.38 21.52 -14.68
N ASP A 730 19.46 20.80 -14.42
CA ASP A 730 20.60 20.65 -15.32
C ASP A 730 20.20 19.94 -16.62
N HIS A 731 19.17 19.09 -16.58
CA HIS A 731 18.53 18.47 -17.74
C HIS A 731 17.38 19.29 -18.32
N GLN A 732 17.27 20.57 -17.96
CA GLN A 732 16.30 21.53 -18.49
C GLN A 732 14.82 21.16 -18.22
N VAL A 733 14.55 20.36 -17.19
CA VAL A 733 13.19 20.07 -16.75
C VAL A 733 12.68 21.25 -15.91
N ALA A 734 11.53 21.82 -16.27
CA ALA A 734 10.95 22.91 -15.49
C ALA A 734 10.42 22.41 -14.14
N LEU A 735 10.44 23.26 -13.11
CA LEU A 735 10.01 22.90 -11.75
C LEU A 735 8.60 22.29 -11.70
N ARG A 736 7.67 22.80 -12.50
CA ARG A 736 6.29 22.27 -12.60
C ARG A 736 6.24 20.84 -13.14
N ASP A 737 7.29 20.41 -13.85
CA ASP A 737 7.42 19.12 -14.51
C ASP A 737 8.35 18.16 -13.73
N PHE A 738 8.84 18.56 -12.55
CA PHE A 738 9.59 17.67 -11.66
C PHE A 738 8.78 16.43 -11.26
N ASN A 739 7.47 16.61 -11.15
CA ASN A 739 6.54 15.59 -10.69
C ASN A 739 6.92 15.15 -9.25
N SER A 740 6.94 13.86 -8.94
CA SER A 740 7.24 13.32 -7.61
C SER A 740 8.36 12.30 -7.66
N TYR A 741 9.05 12.03 -6.55
CA TYR A 741 10.01 10.92 -6.49
C TYR A 741 9.34 9.58 -6.89
N GLY A 742 8.08 9.35 -6.50
CA GLY A 742 7.33 8.15 -6.91
C GLY A 742 7.22 7.99 -8.42
N SER A 743 6.95 9.08 -9.14
CA SER A 743 6.90 9.05 -10.61
C SER A 743 8.26 8.82 -11.27
N ARG A 744 9.37 9.11 -10.56
CA ARG A 744 10.75 9.04 -11.07
C ARG A 744 11.45 7.72 -10.76
N ARG A 745 10.72 6.71 -10.27
CA ARG A 745 11.27 5.41 -9.84
C ARG A 745 11.90 4.57 -10.94
N GLY A 746 11.61 4.85 -12.21
CA GLY A 746 12.32 4.24 -13.34
C GLY A 746 13.70 4.85 -13.63
N ASN A 747 14.08 5.93 -12.92
CA ASN A 747 15.33 6.64 -13.12
C ASN A 747 16.19 6.57 -11.85
N HIS A 748 17.25 5.75 -11.91
CA HIS A 748 18.15 5.56 -10.79
C HIS A 748 18.91 6.83 -10.39
N GLU A 749 19.24 7.74 -11.31
CA GLU A 749 19.94 8.98 -10.99
C GLU A 749 19.10 9.88 -10.07
N VAL A 750 17.79 9.97 -10.31
CA VAL A 750 16.88 10.75 -9.47
C VAL A 750 16.67 10.06 -8.12
N MET A 751 16.48 8.75 -8.12
CA MET A 751 16.15 8.01 -6.90
C MET A 751 17.35 7.84 -5.95
N MET A 752 18.57 7.68 -6.46
CA MET A 752 19.79 7.73 -5.64
C MET A 752 19.91 9.08 -4.92
N ARG A 753 19.67 10.18 -5.65
CA ARG A 753 19.66 11.55 -5.10
C ARG A 753 18.52 11.80 -4.12
N GLY A 754 17.44 11.02 -4.21
CA GLY A 754 16.33 11.03 -3.27
C GLY A 754 16.56 10.16 -2.04
N THR A 755 17.55 9.28 -2.05
CA THR A 755 17.78 8.33 -0.94
C THR A 755 18.29 9.07 0.30
N PHE A 756 17.61 8.85 1.42
CA PHE A 756 17.72 9.60 2.68
C PHE A 756 17.45 11.11 2.55
N ALA A 757 16.80 11.58 1.47
CA ALA A 757 16.56 13.01 1.23
C ALA A 757 15.29 13.57 1.91
N ASN A 758 14.63 12.79 2.77
CA ASN A 758 13.41 13.22 3.44
C ASN A 758 13.68 14.42 4.35
N ILE A 759 12.85 15.46 4.26
CA ILE A 759 13.01 16.71 5.03
C ILE A 759 12.86 16.53 6.55
N ARG A 760 12.35 15.38 7.01
CA ARG A 760 12.14 15.04 8.42
C ARG A 760 13.13 14.04 8.99
N ILE A 761 14.01 13.46 8.17
CA ILE A 761 15.02 12.55 8.69
C ILE A 761 15.97 13.31 9.63
N LYS A 762 16.37 12.66 10.72
CA LYS A 762 17.30 13.22 11.71
C LYS A 762 18.51 12.31 11.78
N ASN A 763 19.65 12.88 11.43
CA ASN A 763 20.94 12.23 11.56
C ASN A 763 21.55 12.65 12.89
N GLU A 764 21.71 11.72 13.83
CA GLU A 764 22.23 11.94 15.18
C GLU A 764 23.70 12.42 15.16
N MET A 765 24.39 12.30 14.02
CA MET A 765 25.72 12.90 13.80
C MET A 765 25.71 14.44 13.71
N LEU A 766 24.55 15.05 13.49
CA LEU A 766 24.37 16.49 13.31
C LEU A 766 23.55 17.10 14.45
N ASP A 767 23.95 18.27 14.93
CA ASP A 767 23.28 18.94 16.05
C ASP A 767 22.06 19.74 15.57
N GLY A 768 20.86 19.25 15.90
CA GLY A 768 19.59 19.94 15.64
C GLY A 768 19.18 20.06 14.17
N VAL A 769 19.83 19.31 13.26
CA VAL A 769 19.54 19.35 11.82
C VAL A 769 18.47 18.33 11.44
N GLU A 770 17.36 18.81 10.84
CA GLU A 770 16.39 17.97 10.13
C GLU A 770 16.64 18.03 8.62
N GLY A 771 16.50 16.90 7.95
CA GLY A 771 16.68 16.76 6.51
C GLY A 771 17.80 15.79 6.13
N GLY A 772 17.88 15.47 4.84
CA GLY A 772 18.81 14.47 4.30
C GLY A 772 20.28 14.90 4.25
N TYR A 773 20.85 15.20 5.41
CA TYR A 773 22.21 15.73 5.55
C TYR A 773 23.10 14.81 6.40
N THR A 774 24.40 14.88 6.13
CA THR A 774 25.45 14.18 6.90
C THR A 774 26.77 14.95 6.85
N LYS A 775 27.80 14.43 7.51
CA LYS A 775 29.19 14.90 7.40
C LYS A 775 29.86 14.21 6.21
N GLY A 776 30.46 14.99 5.31
CA GLY A 776 31.26 14.48 4.20
C GLY A 776 32.67 14.03 4.63
N PRO A 777 33.49 13.54 3.68
CA PRO A 777 34.86 13.09 3.96
C PRO A 777 35.77 14.13 4.63
N ASP A 778 35.50 15.41 4.43
CA ASP A 778 36.22 16.55 5.01
C ASP A 778 35.60 17.06 6.33
N GLY A 779 34.54 16.42 6.81
CA GLY A 779 33.75 16.82 7.98
C GLY A 779 32.69 17.89 7.68
N THR A 780 32.60 18.40 6.45
CA THR A 780 31.63 19.44 6.08
C THR A 780 30.22 18.85 5.99
N GLN A 781 29.22 19.57 6.50
CA GLN A 781 27.82 19.16 6.34
C GLN A 781 27.40 19.29 4.87
N MET A 782 26.88 18.21 4.29
CA MET A 782 26.36 18.16 2.92
C MET A 782 25.20 17.17 2.80
N ALA A 783 24.57 17.07 1.62
CA ALA A 783 23.52 16.09 1.41
C ALA A 783 24.09 14.67 1.45
N ILE A 784 23.31 13.70 1.96
CA ILE A 784 23.75 12.30 2.08
C ILE A 784 24.21 11.73 0.73
N PHE A 785 23.51 12.04 -0.35
CA PHE A 785 23.91 11.63 -1.70
C PHE A 785 25.31 12.14 -2.06
N ASP A 786 25.58 13.44 -1.84
CA ASP A 786 26.86 14.05 -2.21
C ASP A 786 28.02 13.44 -1.41
N ALA A 787 27.83 13.20 -0.10
CA ALA A 787 28.81 12.54 0.75
C ALA A 787 29.07 11.09 0.32
N ALA A 788 28.01 10.33 0.02
CA ALA A 788 28.11 8.94 -0.41
C ALA A 788 28.90 8.80 -1.72
N MET A 789 28.63 9.66 -2.71
CA MET A 789 29.36 9.66 -3.97
C MET A 789 30.85 10.01 -3.77
N ALA A 790 31.18 10.96 -2.89
CA ALA A 790 32.56 11.32 -2.59
C ALA A 790 33.34 10.16 -1.93
N TYR A 791 32.72 9.40 -1.01
CA TYR A 791 33.34 8.21 -0.44
C TYR A 791 33.49 7.07 -1.46
N GLN A 792 32.51 6.89 -2.34
CA GLN A 792 32.55 5.89 -3.38
C GLN A 792 33.67 6.17 -4.40
N GLU A 793 33.87 7.44 -4.79
CA GLU A 793 35.00 7.86 -5.63
C GLU A 793 36.36 7.56 -4.96
N ALA A 794 36.43 7.70 -3.64
CA ALA A 794 37.61 7.37 -2.85
C ALA A 794 37.79 5.85 -2.58
N GLY A 795 36.86 5.00 -3.03
CA GLY A 795 36.90 3.55 -2.81
C GLY A 795 36.68 3.13 -1.35
N VAL A 796 36.00 3.97 -0.56
CA VAL A 796 35.77 3.74 0.87
C VAL A 796 34.39 3.10 1.09
N PRO A 797 34.29 1.93 1.77
CA PRO A 797 33.01 1.31 2.04
C PRO A 797 32.20 2.12 3.07
N LEU A 798 30.87 2.02 3.01
CA LEU A 798 29.97 2.77 3.88
C LEU A 798 29.08 1.85 4.72
N VAL A 799 28.76 2.28 5.94
CA VAL A 799 27.76 1.65 6.81
C VAL A 799 26.78 2.70 7.35
N VAL A 800 25.57 2.25 7.68
CA VAL A 800 24.54 3.07 8.35
C VAL A 800 24.18 2.42 9.69
N PHE A 801 24.02 3.24 10.72
CA PHE A 801 23.50 2.81 12.01
C PHE A 801 22.03 3.24 12.18
N GLY A 802 21.20 2.36 12.73
CA GLY A 802 19.78 2.60 12.99
C GLY A 802 19.37 2.20 14.41
N GLY A 803 18.27 2.78 14.89
CA GLY A 803 17.63 2.37 16.13
C GLY A 803 16.68 1.19 15.98
N GLU A 804 15.66 1.14 16.82
CA GLU A 804 14.62 0.10 16.78
C GLU A 804 13.69 0.27 15.56
N GLN A 805 13.23 -0.84 15.01
CA GLN A 805 12.27 -0.90 13.89
C GLN A 805 12.74 -0.12 12.65
N TYR A 806 14.02 -0.26 12.31
CA TYR A 806 14.60 0.33 11.11
C TYR A 806 13.93 -0.22 9.84
N GLY A 807 13.51 0.68 8.96
CA GLY A 807 12.81 0.34 7.71
C GLY A 807 11.30 0.15 7.86
N ALA A 808 10.67 0.68 8.90
CA ALA A 808 9.22 0.54 9.10
C ALA A 808 8.38 1.17 7.96
N GLY A 809 7.17 0.67 7.73
CA GLY A 809 6.18 1.32 6.86
C GLY A 809 6.00 0.66 5.49
N SER A 810 5.91 1.48 4.44
CA SER A 810 5.51 1.00 3.10
C SER A 810 6.61 0.16 2.46
N SER A 811 6.23 -0.82 1.64
CA SER A 811 7.15 -1.76 1.01
C SER A 811 7.88 -1.15 -0.22
N ARG A 812 8.72 -0.13 0.02
CA ARG A 812 9.47 0.58 -1.04
C ARG A 812 10.81 -0.09 -1.31
N ASP A 813 10.94 -0.70 -2.48
CA ASP A 813 12.18 -1.32 -2.99
C ASP A 813 13.37 -0.35 -3.06
N TRP A 814 13.11 0.90 -3.46
CA TRP A 814 14.11 1.96 -3.54
C TRP A 814 14.77 2.30 -2.21
N ALA A 815 14.18 1.93 -1.07
CA ALA A 815 14.86 2.03 0.21
C ALA A 815 16.08 1.09 0.31
N ALA A 816 16.06 -0.06 -0.39
CA ALA A 816 17.21 -0.95 -0.50
C ALA A 816 18.04 -0.69 -1.76
N LYS A 817 17.40 -0.49 -2.93
CA LYS A 817 18.10 -0.19 -4.20
C LYS A 817 18.94 1.08 -4.06
N GLY A 818 18.36 2.14 -3.49
CA GLY A 818 19.06 3.39 -3.20
C GLY A 818 20.22 3.18 -2.21
N THR A 819 20.00 2.44 -1.12
CA THR A 819 21.04 2.14 -0.13
C THR A 819 22.24 1.44 -0.77
N ASN A 820 22.02 0.41 -1.58
CA ASN A 820 23.09 -0.27 -2.31
C ASN A 820 23.80 0.66 -3.31
N LEU A 821 23.05 1.44 -4.09
CA LEU A 821 23.59 2.33 -5.11
C LEU A 821 24.36 3.53 -4.53
N LEU A 822 24.10 3.92 -3.28
CA LEU A 822 24.94 4.87 -2.53
C LEU A 822 26.26 4.26 -2.04
N GLY A 823 26.52 2.97 -2.31
CA GLY A 823 27.77 2.29 -1.90
C GLY A 823 27.74 1.72 -0.48
N ILE A 824 26.57 1.70 0.18
CA ILE A 824 26.43 1.17 1.55
C ILE A 824 26.51 -0.36 1.51
N LYS A 825 27.43 -0.92 2.31
CA LYS A 825 27.69 -2.37 2.38
C LYS A 825 26.91 -3.06 3.48
N ALA A 826 26.64 -2.36 4.58
CA ALA A 826 25.91 -2.90 5.71
C ALA A 826 25.06 -1.85 6.41
N VAL A 827 23.97 -2.32 7.02
CA VAL A 827 23.14 -1.54 7.94
C VAL A 827 23.17 -2.25 9.29
N ILE A 828 23.51 -1.53 10.35
CA ILE A 828 23.59 -2.05 11.73
C ILE A 828 22.48 -1.38 12.54
N ALA A 829 21.48 -2.14 12.97
CA ALA A 829 20.33 -1.60 13.68
C ALA A 829 20.05 -2.34 15.00
N GLU A 830 19.26 -1.74 15.88
CA GLU A 830 18.78 -2.43 17.09
C GLU A 830 17.69 -3.46 16.75
N SER A 831 16.88 -3.18 15.74
CA SER A 831 16.00 -4.16 15.10
C SER A 831 15.54 -3.69 13.72
N PHE A 832 15.18 -4.63 12.85
CA PHE A 832 14.61 -4.34 11.52
C PHE A 832 13.12 -4.67 11.41
N GLU A 833 12.42 -3.93 10.54
CA GLU A 833 11.17 -4.40 9.95
C GLU A 833 11.45 -5.51 8.91
N ARG A 834 10.59 -6.55 8.88
CA ARG A 834 10.78 -7.79 8.09
C ARG A 834 10.99 -7.53 6.60
N ILE A 835 10.14 -6.72 5.97
CA ILE A 835 10.17 -6.45 4.52
C ILE A 835 11.47 -5.71 4.19
N HIS A 836 11.81 -4.68 4.97
CA HIS A 836 12.99 -3.89 4.68
C HIS A 836 14.28 -4.71 4.83
N ARG A 837 14.40 -5.54 5.87
CA ARG A 837 15.51 -6.49 6.03
C ARG A 837 15.66 -7.40 4.81
N SER A 838 14.55 -7.99 4.36
CA SER A 838 14.54 -8.87 3.18
C SER A 838 14.96 -8.14 1.90
N ASN A 839 14.52 -6.89 1.72
CA ASN A 839 14.93 -6.06 0.59
C ASN A 839 16.43 -5.70 0.62
N LEU A 840 17.01 -5.43 1.80
CA LEU A 840 18.46 -5.18 1.93
C LEU A 840 19.26 -6.39 1.46
N VAL A 841 18.92 -7.58 1.98
CA VAL A 841 19.51 -8.86 1.56
C VAL A 841 19.32 -9.09 0.05
N GLY A 842 18.13 -8.82 -0.47
CA GLY A 842 17.81 -8.92 -1.89
C GLY A 842 18.66 -8.01 -2.80
N MET A 843 19.21 -6.92 -2.26
CA MET A 843 20.15 -6.02 -2.95
C MET A 843 21.62 -6.27 -2.56
N GLY A 844 21.92 -7.33 -1.80
CA GLY A 844 23.28 -7.64 -1.36
C GLY A 844 23.83 -6.71 -0.28
N VAL A 845 22.98 -5.93 0.40
CA VAL A 845 23.35 -5.15 1.60
C VAL A 845 23.12 -6.02 2.82
N ILE A 846 24.12 -6.16 3.69
CA ILE A 846 24.02 -7.09 4.83
C ILE A 846 23.41 -6.37 6.04
N PRO A 847 22.24 -6.81 6.54
CA PRO A 847 21.67 -6.29 7.77
C PRO A 847 22.30 -6.97 8.99
N PHE A 848 22.67 -6.17 10.00
CA PHE A 848 23.19 -6.64 11.27
C PHE A 848 22.38 -6.09 12.43
N GLU A 849 22.10 -6.93 13.42
CA GLU A 849 21.50 -6.51 14.68
C GLU A 849 22.53 -6.45 15.80
N PHE A 850 22.42 -5.43 16.65
CA PHE A 850 23.23 -5.37 17.87
C PHE A 850 22.93 -6.55 18.80
N THR A 851 23.95 -6.97 19.55
CA THR A 851 23.83 -7.97 20.62
C THR A 851 24.50 -7.46 21.90
N GLY A 852 24.42 -8.23 22.99
CA GLY A 852 25.18 -7.92 24.21
C GLY A 852 24.77 -6.63 24.93
N GLY A 853 23.64 -6.01 24.56
CA GLY A 853 23.19 -4.73 25.11
C GLY A 853 23.86 -3.50 24.50
N ASP A 854 24.71 -3.67 23.48
CA ASP A 854 25.22 -2.56 22.68
C ASP A 854 24.09 -1.95 21.84
N THR A 855 24.17 -0.64 21.62
CA THR A 855 23.22 0.14 20.83
C THR A 855 23.96 1.29 20.17
N ARG A 856 23.34 1.97 19.21
CA ARG A 856 23.91 3.20 18.62
C ARG A 856 24.24 4.25 19.70
N LYS A 857 23.47 4.30 20.79
CA LYS A 857 23.62 5.25 21.90
C LYS A 857 24.78 4.89 22.83
N THR A 858 24.96 3.61 23.16
CA THR A 858 26.06 3.18 24.05
C THR A 858 27.42 3.27 23.37
N LEU A 859 27.45 3.34 22.03
CA LEU A 859 28.67 3.46 21.23
C LEU A 859 29.15 4.90 21.06
N GLY A 860 28.30 5.92 21.30
CA GLY A 860 28.70 7.32 21.25
C GLY A 860 29.23 7.78 19.88
N LEU A 861 28.70 7.21 18.79
CA LEU A 861 29.19 7.44 17.43
C LEU A 861 29.00 8.90 16.99
N THR A 862 30.04 9.47 16.38
CA THR A 862 30.10 10.87 15.95
C THR A 862 30.17 11.03 14.43
N GLY A 863 30.44 9.93 13.72
CA GLY A 863 30.67 9.87 12.27
C GLY A 863 32.13 9.80 11.86
N GLU A 864 33.07 10.05 12.79
CA GLU A 864 34.51 10.03 12.51
C GLU A 864 35.13 8.63 12.61
N GLU A 865 34.35 7.66 13.08
CA GLU A 865 34.79 6.29 13.30
C GLU A 865 35.02 5.53 11.99
N THR A 866 35.79 4.44 12.07
CA THR A 866 35.81 3.38 11.05
C THR A 866 35.28 2.07 11.63
N VAL A 867 34.62 1.28 10.79
CA VAL A 867 33.95 0.04 11.18
C VAL A 867 34.48 -1.11 10.34
N SER A 868 34.97 -2.15 11.00
CA SER A 868 35.35 -3.43 10.38
C SER A 868 34.47 -4.56 10.92
N ILE A 869 33.92 -5.39 10.04
CA ILE A 869 33.07 -6.55 10.37
C ILE A 869 33.72 -7.80 9.77
N HIS A 870 34.10 -8.74 10.63
CA HIS A 870 34.85 -9.94 10.24
C HIS A 870 33.98 -11.21 10.36
N GLY A 871 34.50 -12.34 9.89
CA GLY A 871 33.80 -13.64 9.97
C GLY A 871 32.69 -13.80 8.94
N LEU A 872 32.69 -12.97 7.89
CA LEU A 872 31.75 -13.06 6.77
C LEU A 872 32.22 -14.02 5.68
N GLU A 873 33.54 -14.26 5.60
CA GLU A 873 34.15 -15.14 4.61
C GLU A 873 33.97 -16.64 4.95
N GLY A 874 33.69 -17.46 3.93
CA GLY A 874 33.66 -18.93 4.04
C GLY A 874 32.31 -19.50 4.49
N ASP A 875 32.29 -20.25 5.60
CA ASP A 875 31.12 -20.99 6.12
C ASP A 875 30.20 -20.09 6.98
N LEU A 876 29.87 -18.88 6.50
CA LEU A 876 28.91 -18.01 7.17
C LEU A 876 27.56 -18.74 7.23
N LYS A 877 27.07 -19.01 8.43
CA LYS A 877 25.76 -19.64 8.62
C LYS A 877 24.69 -18.57 8.79
N PRO A 878 23.45 -18.86 8.36
CA PRO A 878 22.35 -17.96 8.64
C PRO A 878 22.25 -17.64 10.13
N MET A 879 21.95 -16.38 10.45
CA MET A 879 21.85 -15.87 11.82
C MET A 879 23.13 -15.93 12.68
N SER A 880 24.30 -16.16 12.08
CA SER A 880 25.58 -16.19 12.80
C SER A 880 25.87 -14.88 13.54
N GLU A 881 26.44 -15.00 14.73
CA GLU A 881 27.05 -13.88 15.44
C GLU A 881 28.48 -13.65 14.92
N VAL A 882 28.80 -12.40 14.61
CA VAL A 882 30.06 -11.99 13.98
C VAL A 882 30.72 -10.83 14.75
N PRO A 883 32.06 -10.79 14.84
CA PRO A 883 32.77 -9.70 15.50
C PRO A 883 32.79 -8.43 14.63
N CYS A 884 32.66 -7.28 15.28
CA CYS A 884 32.76 -5.95 14.68
C CYS A 884 33.68 -5.07 15.52
N THR A 885 34.70 -4.49 14.90
CA THR A 885 35.65 -3.57 15.52
C THR A 885 35.35 -2.15 15.07
N ILE A 886 35.08 -1.26 16.02
CA ILE A 886 34.87 0.17 15.81
C ILE A 886 36.13 0.90 16.26
N THR A 887 36.76 1.66 15.36
CA THR A 887 37.91 2.51 15.68
C THR A 887 37.46 3.97 15.74
N TYR A 888 37.68 4.61 16.88
CA TYR A 888 37.31 5.99 17.14
C TYR A 888 38.37 6.99 16.64
N ALA A 889 37.99 8.27 16.58
CA ALA A 889 38.86 9.34 16.10
C ALA A 889 40.18 9.49 16.88
N ASP A 890 40.18 9.13 18.17
CA ASP A 890 41.37 9.14 19.03
C ASP A 890 42.26 7.89 18.87
N GLY A 891 41.88 6.96 17.98
CA GLY A 891 42.55 5.69 17.73
C GLY A 891 42.20 4.59 18.72
N SER A 892 41.35 4.85 19.72
CA SER A 892 40.81 3.80 20.58
C SER A 892 39.88 2.88 19.80
N THR A 893 39.74 1.64 20.26
CA THR A 893 38.91 0.63 19.61
C THR A 893 37.90 0.05 20.59
N LYS A 894 36.73 -0.33 20.06
CA LYS A 894 35.74 -1.13 20.77
C LYS A 894 35.29 -2.28 19.89
N ASP A 895 35.43 -3.50 20.43
CA ASP A 895 34.89 -4.70 19.80
C ASP A 895 33.48 -4.96 20.32
N ILE A 896 32.57 -5.23 19.38
CA ILE A 896 31.20 -5.64 19.66
C ILE A 896 30.87 -6.91 18.88
N THR A 897 29.80 -7.58 19.28
CA THR A 897 29.24 -8.72 18.56
C THR A 897 27.95 -8.29 17.85
N LEU A 898 27.84 -8.62 16.58
CA LEU A 898 26.66 -8.35 15.76
C LEU A 898 26.02 -9.66 15.33
N LYS A 899 24.70 -9.72 15.30
CA LYS A 899 23.96 -10.82 14.70
C LYS A 899 23.75 -10.53 13.21
N CYS A 900 24.29 -11.37 12.34
CA CYS A 900 24.03 -11.29 10.90
C CYS A 900 22.58 -11.67 10.61
N ARG A 901 21.80 -10.80 9.97
CA ARG A 901 20.38 -11.02 9.66
C ARG A 901 20.12 -11.50 8.23
N ILE A 902 21.08 -12.28 7.70
CA ILE A 902 20.83 -13.26 6.64
C ILE A 902 20.18 -14.46 7.33
N ASP A 903 18.88 -14.64 7.12
CA ASP A 903 18.08 -15.54 7.97
C ASP A 903 18.01 -16.97 7.40
N THR A 904 18.23 -17.15 6.08
CA THR A 904 18.14 -18.45 5.41
C THR A 904 19.36 -18.78 4.54
N ALA A 905 19.51 -20.06 4.17
CA ALA A 905 20.56 -20.51 3.24
C ALA A 905 20.38 -19.93 1.83
N VAL A 906 19.13 -19.77 1.37
CA VAL A 906 18.82 -19.17 0.07
C VAL A 906 19.17 -17.68 0.06
N GLU A 907 18.92 -16.98 1.16
CA GLU A 907 19.34 -15.57 1.31
C GLU A 907 20.85 -15.40 1.26
N LYS A 908 21.60 -16.34 1.82
CA LYS A 908 23.07 -16.37 1.67
C LYS A 908 23.46 -16.50 0.20
N GLU A 909 22.83 -17.39 -0.55
CA GLU A 909 23.07 -17.50 -2.00
C GLU A 909 22.76 -16.19 -2.73
N TYR A 910 21.70 -15.47 -2.35
CA TYR A 910 21.40 -14.15 -2.92
C TYR A 910 22.56 -13.17 -2.70
N VAL A 911 23.07 -13.06 -1.46
CA VAL A 911 24.17 -12.15 -1.13
C VAL A 911 25.48 -12.55 -1.82
N GLU A 912 25.81 -13.84 -1.90
CA GLU A 912 26.97 -14.35 -2.68
C GLU A 912 26.88 -13.99 -4.17
N ASN A 913 25.65 -13.86 -4.67
CA ASN A 913 25.42 -13.45 -6.03
C ASN A 913 25.41 -11.92 -6.22
N GLY A 914 25.43 -11.13 -5.14
CA GLY A 914 25.31 -9.66 -5.16
C GLY A 914 23.86 -9.16 -5.10
N GLY A 915 22.89 -10.07 -4.95
CA GLY A 915 21.46 -9.79 -4.88
C GLY A 915 20.61 -10.90 -5.51
N VAL A 916 19.30 -10.86 -5.25
CA VAL A 916 18.35 -11.86 -5.76
C VAL A 916 18.22 -11.80 -7.29
N LEU A 917 18.25 -10.61 -7.87
CA LEU A 917 18.17 -10.45 -9.34
C LEU A 917 19.43 -11.01 -10.01
N HIS A 918 20.61 -10.81 -9.42
CA HIS A 918 21.87 -11.39 -9.90
C HIS A 918 21.85 -12.92 -9.82
N TYR A 919 21.34 -13.49 -8.72
CA TYR A 919 21.17 -14.93 -8.57
C TYR A 919 20.32 -15.53 -9.68
N VAL A 920 19.12 -14.95 -9.89
CA VAL A 920 18.20 -15.42 -10.94
C VAL A 920 18.84 -15.29 -12.32
N LEU A 921 19.50 -14.16 -12.61
CA LEU A 921 20.15 -13.92 -13.89
C LEU A 921 21.23 -14.97 -14.19
N ARG A 922 22.10 -15.31 -13.22
CA ARG A 922 23.13 -16.35 -13.40
C ARG A 922 22.53 -17.72 -13.64
N ASN A 923 21.46 -18.06 -12.93
CA ASN A 923 20.82 -19.37 -13.08
C ASN A 923 20.18 -19.50 -14.47
N LEU A 924 19.49 -18.46 -14.94
CA LEU A 924 18.88 -18.45 -16.28
C LEU A 924 19.93 -18.41 -17.41
N ALA A 925 21.08 -17.80 -17.19
CA ALA A 925 22.18 -17.80 -18.16
C ALA A 925 22.87 -19.18 -18.30
N LYS A 926 22.76 -20.06 -17.29
CA LYS A 926 23.33 -21.42 -17.29
C LYS A 926 22.39 -22.48 -17.85
N SER A 927 21.08 -22.31 -17.64
CA SER A 927 20.03 -23.07 -18.33
C SER A 927 19.99 -22.71 -19.80
#